data_AF-A0A947ZCR5-F1
#
_entry.id   AF-A0A947ZCR5-F1
#
_cell.length_a   1.000
_cell.length_b   1.000
_cell.length_c   1.000
_cell.angle_alpha   90.00
_cell.angle_beta   90.00
_cell.angle_gamma   90.00
#
_symmetry.space_group_name_H-M   'P 1'
#
loop_
_entity.id
_entity.type
_entity.pdbx_description
1 polymer ?
#
loop_
_entity_poly.entity_id
_entity_poly.type
_entity_poly.pdbx_seq_one_letter_code
_entity_poly.pdbx_strand_id
1 'polypeptide(L)'
;MKTLLSLALVVCFPLAAMAQSVTLAYDDGTPAGTVQSLDPGDVEVTRLTPLHPATVDSLSIWFGSVNGPATIYIWADNGGNAPDLDRVLWSGEVLPVEDDWTVIDLAGEGVDIDPPVHFYVGQIVEDATTLIAWDASGADETRSLIRDEGEWYYVGDGETPARAVDALIRATVTYHDIPQTYWFTDITESSGLSGLSRMAFGDYDNDGDDDLLVNGNTLYRNEGDGTFTNVSEEAGIAGRATNGGIWADYDNDGHLDFYATVNNYLPLCSSESDCPADGFSCVEGRCKSDSNAGERPHDYLWRNNGDGTFTDVSDEAGAPYDFLPTEGAAWGDVNGDGFVDLYVANYETPTNWTDGTLSIGTADKLWMNMGDGTFADFSAAHGIEAEATLCGRGVNMADYDDDGDLDIYVSNYRLHRNFLWQNSGSGRFTNVGFETGTEGEYISGAYGHTIGSTWVDLNNDGHWDLIAANLAHPRFIEFSDKTMIYINSGPPDYTFEDIREESGVTYSETHSDPAAGDFDNDGYADFFVTDVYVGYQSFLYRNNGDLTFTDVTYPSGIRVDNGWGCAWADIDNDGDLDLVSRGLYRNDHATGNYLKVRLIGTYANRSAIGARVTLNVGGDVLMRQVEGGKGTTTQNSMTLHFGLGDATMVDSLTIDWPLRTPFSETYGNVTANRTVTYVEREGELLPDGGVDGGDDDPGDSGGCSCSTGQSGSAPPLMILFLAILAIFLRSSIKNHLRGAPCGR
;
A
#
# COMPACT_ATOMS: atom_id res chain seq x y z
N MET A 1 8.02 -12.89 -49.88
CA MET A 1 7.98 -14.37 -50.00
C MET A 1 9.38 -14.97 -49.88
N LYS A 2 9.76 -15.41 -48.67
CA LYS A 2 10.62 -16.57 -48.40
C LYS A 2 10.80 -16.68 -46.89
N THR A 3 9.95 -17.49 -46.26
CA THR A 3 10.08 -17.89 -44.86
C THR A 3 11.09 -19.03 -44.78
N LEU A 4 11.97 -19.02 -43.79
CA LEU A 4 12.77 -20.18 -43.39
C LEU A 4 12.98 -20.12 -41.89
N LEU A 5 12.29 -21.01 -41.16
CA LEU A 5 12.47 -21.18 -39.72
C LEU A 5 13.90 -21.62 -39.43
N SER A 6 14.50 -21.09 -38.37
CA SER A 6 15.60 -21.71 -37.65
C SER A 6 15.13 -21.96 -36.22
N LEU A 7 14.85 -23.22 -35.92
CA LEU A 7 14.44 -23.67 -34.60
C LEU A 7 15.68 -23.75 -33.70
N ALA A 8 15.79 -22.91 -32.69
CA ALA A 8 16.86 -22.99 -31.70
C ALA A 8 16.49 -24.04 -30.64
N LEU A 9 17.33 -25.07 -30.51
CA LEU A 9 17.17 -26.15 -29.54
C LEU A 9 17.69 -25.66 -28.17
N VAL A 10 16.78 -25.46 -27.20
CA VAL A 10 17.18 -25.18 -25.81
C VAL A 10 17.87 -26.42 -25.24
N VAL A 11 19.14 -26.28 -24.88
CA VAL A 11 19.91 -27.28 -24.14
C VAL A 11 20.43 -26.60 -22.89
N CYS A 12 19.81 -26.88 -21.75
CA CYS A 12 20.24 -26.37 -20.45
C CYS A 12 21.67 -26.88 -20.14
N PHE A 13 22.61 -25.96 -20.08
CA PHE A 13 23.83 -26.08 -19.29
C PHE A 13 23.70 -25.14 -18.09
N PRO A 14 24.26 -25.48 -16.92
CA PRO A 14 24.27 -24.55 -15.79
C PRO A 14 25.07 -23.30 -16.19
N LEU A 15 24.48 -22.12 -15.99
CA LEU A 15 25.20 -20.86 -16.15
C LEU A 15 26.23 -20.72 -15.04
N ALA A 16 27.49 -21.07 -15.34
CA ALA A 16 28.60 -20.43 -14.65
C ALA A 16 28.59 -18.95 -15.05
N ALA A 17 28.73 -18.05 -14.07
CA ALA A 17 28.66 -16.60 -14.23
C ALA A 17 29.32 -16.12 -15.54
N MET A 18 28.49 -15.68 -16.48
CA MET A 18 28.95 -15.02 -17.70
C MET A 18 28.76 -13.52 -17.51
N ALA A 19 29.86 -12.77 -17.61
CA ALA A 19 29.78 -11.33 -17.78
C ALA A 19 28.95 -11.03 -19.05
N GLN A 20 27.73 -10.55 -18.87
CA GLN A 20 26.90 -10.04 -19.95
C GLN A 20 27.17 -8.56 -20.09
N SER A 21 27.98 -8.18 -21.09
CA SER A 21 28.11 -6.79 -21.52
C SER A 21 26.77 -6.31 -22.10
N VAL A 22 25.91 -5.74 -21.26
CA VAL A 22 24.69 -5.05 -21.72
C VAL A 22 25.08 -3.66 -22.20
N THR A 23 24.69 -3.33 -23.43
CA THR A 23 24.87 -2.00 -24.01
C THR A 23 23.56 -1.23 -23.93
N LEU A 24 23.49 -0.26 -23.01
CA LEU A 24 22.41 0.73 -22.96
C LEU A 24 22.69 1.80 -24.04
N ALA A 25 21.86 1.90 -25.08
CA ALA A 25 22.00 2.86 -26.18
C ALA A 25 20.73 3.03 -27.02
N TYR A 26 20.39 4.26 -27.38
CA TYR A 26 19.31 4.60 -28.33
C TYR A 26 19.78 5.66 -29.36
N ASP A 27 19.13 5.69 -30.53
CA ASP A 27 19.36 6.61 -31.67
C ASP A 27 18.05 6.70 -32.50
N ASP A 28 17.55 7.92 -32.72
CA ASP A 28 16.26 8.21 -33.39
C ASP A 28 16.40 8.71 -34.85
N GLY A 29 17.58 9.21 -35.23
CA GLY A 29 17.90 9.66 -36.58
C GLY A 29 17.27 10.97 -37.08
N THR A 30 16.81 11.88 -36.20
CA THR A 30 16.26 13.20 -36.60
C THR A 30 17.26 14.37 -36.52
N PRO A 31 17.13 15.46 -37.33
CA PRO A 31 18.15 16.51 -37.43
C PRO A 31 17.93 17.71 -36.48
N ALA A 32 19.04 18.25 -35.97
CA ALA A 32 19.11 19.24 -34.88
C ALA A 32 18.41 20.60 -35.10
N GLY A 33 17.95 21.18 -33.98
CA GLY A 33 17.46 22.56 -33.82
C GLY A 33 18.57 23.61 -33.60
N THR A 34 18.20 24.79 -33.08
CA THR A 34 19.14 25.94 -32.97
C THR A 34 19.68 26.09 -31.53
N VAL A 35 20.99 26.00 -31.38
CA VAL A 35 21.68 25.80 -30.09
C VAL A 35 21.76 27.07 -29.20
N GLN A 36 21.66 26.89 -27.88
CA GLN A 36 22.10 27.85 -26.85
C GLN A 36 23.27 27.26 -26.04
N SER A 37 24.18 28.10 -25.56
CA SER A 37 25.30 27.73 -24.69
C SER A 37 24.89 27.62 -23.23
N LEU A 38 25.42 26.62 -22.52
CA LEU A 38 25.39 26.53 -21.04
C LEU A 38 26.41 27.50 -20.42
N ASP A 39 26.21 27.85 -19.14
CA ASP A 39 27.11 28.71 -18.38
C ASP A 39 28.16 27.89 -17.59
N PRO A 40 29.32 28.47 -17.25
CA PRO A 40 30.36 27.78 -16.48
C PRO A 40 29.87 27.40 -15.07
N GLY A 41 29.87 26.10 -14.77
CA GLY A 41 29.36 25.52 -13.53
C GLY A 41 28.11 24.65 -13.70
N ASP A 42 27.46 24.71 -14.87
CA ASP A 42 26.35 23.83 -15.22
C ASP A 42 26.80 22.36 -15.34
N VAL A 43 25.85 21.43 -15.20
CA VAL A 43 26.11 19.99 -15.22
C VAL A 43 25.18 19.34 -16.21
N GLU A 44 25.69 18.35 -16.95
CA GLU A 44 24.89 17.54 -17.85
C GLU A 44 25.19 16.06 -17.66
N VAL A 45 24.13 15.24 -17.61
CA VAL A 45 24.20 13.81 -17.31
C VAL A 45 23.16 12.99 -18.08
N THR A 46 23.51 11.73 -18.32
CA THR A 46 22.56 10.66 -18.66
C THR A 46 22.38 9.75 -17.44
N ARG A 47 21.12 9.48 -17.05
CA ARG A 47 20.79 8.45 -16.04
C ARG A 47 20.91 7.06 -16.67
N LEU A 48 21.52 6.13 -15.95
CA LEU A 48 21.66 4.73 -16.34
C LEU A 48 21.16 3.83 -15.20
N THR A 49 20.33 2.84 -15.55
CA THR A 49 19.73 1.88 -14.61
C THR A 49 20.40 0.51 -14.81
N PRO A 50 21.30 0.07 -13.92
CA PRO A 50 21.79 -1.30 -13.94
C PRO A 50 20.66 -2.22 -13.45
N LEU A 51 20.46 -3.36 -14.12
CA LEU A 51 19.41 -4.28 -13.69
C LEU A 51 19.77 -4.97 -12.38
N HIS A 52 20.99 -5.49 -12.21
CA HIS A 52 21.47 -6.17 -10.98
C HIS A 52 22.58 -5.35 -10.31
N PRO A 53 23.05 -5.70 -9.08
CA PRO A 53 24.35 -5.23 -8.60
C PRO A 53 25.41 -5.38 -9.68
N ALA A 54 26.15 -4.31 -9.97
CA ALA A 54 26.93 -4.22 -11.19
C ALA A 54 28.23 -3.46 -10.99
N THR A 55 29.33 -3.98 -11.52
CA THR A 55 30.55 -3.20 -11.70
C THR A 55 30.50 -2.57 -13.09
N VAL A 56 30.62 -1.24 -13.18
CA VAL A 56 30.88 -0.55 -14.46
C VAL A 56 32.34 -0.83 -14.85
N ASP A 57 32.54 -1.60 -15.92
CA ASP A 57 33.88 -1.98 -16.41
C ASP A 57 34.49 -0.91 -17.32
N SER A 58 33.63 -0.27 -18.13
CA SER A 58 34.04 0.77 -19.06
C SER A 58 32.87 1.65 -19.47
N LEU A 59 33.19 2.89 -19.81
CA LEU A 59 32.27 3.80 -20.48
C LEU A 59 32.74 3.99 -21.93
N SER A 60 31.81 4.16 -22.84
CA SER A 60 32.08 4.71 -24.17
C SER A 60 31.25 5.97 -24.33
N ILE A 61 31.88 7.07 -24.72
CA ILE A 61 31.21 8.35 -24.92
C ILE A 61 31.53 8.84 -26.34
N TRP A 62 30.49 8.99 -27.15
CA TRP A 62 30.56 9.67 -28.44
C TRP A 62 30.51 11.18 -28.21
N PHE A 63 31.30 11.95 -28.97
CA PHE A 63 31.31 13.41 -28.88
C PHE A 63 31.09 14.04 -30.26
N GLY A 64 30.05 14.85 -30.41
CA GLY A 64 29.69 15.56 -31.64
C GLY A 64 30.60 16.74 -31.94
N SER A 65 30.67 17.75 -31.06
CA SER A 65 31.41 19.00 -31.35
C SER A 65 32.33 19.53 -30.24
N VAL A 66 32.64 18.72 -29.23
CA VAL A 66 33.49 19.13 -28.09
C VAL A 66 34.93 19.44 -28.51
N ASN A 67 35.42 20.63 -28.15
CA ASN A 67 36.76 21.14 -28.49
C ASN A 67 37.65 21.33 -27.25
N GLY A 68 38.19 20.24 -26.69
CA GLY A 68 39.14 20.30 -25.57
C GLY A 68 39.08 19.04 -24.71
N PRO A 69 40.02 18.86 -23.74
CA PRO A 69 39.86 17.85 -22.70
C PRO A 69 38.56 18.10 -21.91
N ALA A 70 37.91 17.02 -21.49
CA ALA A 70 36.71 17.07 -20.65
C ALA A 70 36.92 16.18 -19.42
N THR A 71 36.34 16.54 -18.27
CA THR A 71 36.33 15.67 -17.08
C THR A 71 34.98 14.98 -17.01
N ILE A 72 35.00 13.66 -17.15
CA ILE A 72 33.82 12.81 -17.01
C ILE A 72 33.70 12.35 -15.56
N TYR A 73 32.47 12.29 -15.07
CA TYR A 73 32.13 11.81 -13.75
C TYR A 73 31.11 10.68 -13.84
N ILE A 74 31.16 9.77 -12.87
CA ILE A 74 30.04 8.90 -12.48
C ILE A 74 29.61 9.36 -11.10
N TRP A 75 28.34 9.73 -10.96
CA TRP A 75 27.70 10.09 -9.70
C TRP A 75 26.69 9.01 -9.30
N ALA A 76 26.49 8.84 -7.99
CA ALA A 76 25.34 8.10 -7.49
C ALA A 76 24.04 8.88 -7.82
N ASP A 77 22.92 8.17 -7.94
CA ASP A 77 21.61 8.81 -7.82
C ASP A 77 21.38 9.25 -6.38
N ASN A 78 20.82 10.45 -6.22
CA ASN A 78 20.36 10.98 -4.93
C ASN A 78 18.94 10.48 -4.59
N GLY A 79 18.52 9.30 -5.08
CA GLY A 79 17.16 8.77 -4.92
C GLY A 79 16.08 9.55 -5.68
N GLY A 80 16.40 10.20 -6.80
CA GLY A 80 15.42 11.04 -7.49
C GLY A 80 15.83 11.42 -8.90
N ASN A 81 15.35 12.57 -9.37
CA ASN A 81 15.61 13.02 -10.75
C ASN A 81 17.02 13.58 -11.01
N ALA A 82 17.94 13.56 -10.05
CA ALA A 82 19.22 14.26 -10.16
C ALA A 82 20.40 13.49 -9.54
N PRO A 83 21.63 13.66 -10.07
CA PRO A 83 22.85 13.11 -9.47
C PRO A 83 23.13 13.72 -8.09
N ASP A 84 23.60 12.88 -7.17
CA ASP A 84 24.28 13.34 -5.97
C ASP A 84 25.68 13.86 -6.37
N LEU A 85 25.79 15.17 -6.53
CA LEU A 85 27.03 15.84 -6.94
C LEU A 85 28.15 15.75 -5.89
N ASP A 86 27.81 15.50 -4.62
CA ASP A 86 28.78 15.31 -3.54
C ASP A 86 29.27 13.84 -3.47
N ARG A 87 28.45 12.87 -3.92
CA ARG A 87 28.79 11.44 -4.05
C ARG A 87 29.26 11.07 -5.46
N VAL A 88 30.43 11.59 -5.82
CA VAL A 88 31.20 11.14 -7.00
C VAL A 88 31.67 9.70 -6.77
N LEU A 89 31.14 8.75 -7.55
CA LEU A 89 31.60 7.36 -7.58
C LEU A 89 32.91 7.21 -8.36
N TRP A 90 33.08 7.99 -9.43
CA TRP A 90 34.31 8.03 -10.23
C TRP A 90 34.46 9.36 -10.97
N SER A 91 35.70 9.76 -11.29
CA SER A 91 35.97 10.83 -12.26
C SER A 91 37.28 10.64 -13.02
N GLY A 92 37.36 11.18 -14.24
CA GLY A 92 38.57 11.11 -15.06
C GLY A 92 38.57 12.06 -16.25
N GLU A 93 39.75 12.59 -16.57
CA GLU A 93 39.98 13.40 -17.78
C GLU A 93 39.96 12.50 -19.03
N VAL A 94 39.23 12.93 -20.04
CA VAL A 94 39.22 12.35 -21.39
C VAL A 94 39.65 13.38 -22.44
N LEU A 95 40.16 12.89 -23.56
CA LEU A 95 40.41 13.68 -24.76
C LEU A 95 39.39 13.24 -25.82
N PRO A 96 38.28 14.00 -26.01
CA PRO A 96 37.27 13.73 -27.01
C PRO A 96 37.84 13.52 -28.40
N VAL A 97 37.26 12.57 -29.13
CA VAL A 97 37.44 12.42 -30.58
C VAL A 97 36.17 12.95 -31.24
N GLU A 98 36.28 14.06 -31.96
CA GLU A 98 35.19 14.68 -32.73
C GLU A 98 34.55 13.67 -33.69
N ASP A 99 33.22 13.58 -33.66
CA ASP A 99 32.38 12.62 -34.39
C ASP A 99 32.65 11.11 -34.12
N ASP A 100 33.39 10.73 -33.06
CA ASP A 100 33.72 9.32 -32.77
C ASP A 100 33.59 8.92 -31.29
N TRP A 101 33.58 7.60 -31.02
CA TRP A 101 33.49 7.02 -29.68
C TRP A 101 34.84 7.02 -28.97
N THR A 102 34.91 7.70 -27.82
CA THR A 102 36.02 7.63 -26.86
C THR A 102 35.69 6.57 -25.82
N VAL A 103 36.53 5.52 -25.74
CA VAL A 103 36.36 4.45 -24.74
C VAL A 103 37.21 4.77 -23.51
N ILE A 104 36.56 4.83 -22.35
CA ILE A 104 37.14 4.95 -21.01
C ILE A 104 37.17 3.55 -20.42
N ASP A 105 38.35 2.95 -20.37
CA ASP A 105 38.59 1.69 -19.67
C ASP A 105 38.81 1.97 -18.17
N LEU A 106 37.98 1.40 -17.30
CA LEU A 106 38.07 1.58 -15.83
C LEU A 106 39.04 0.56 -15.19
N ALA A 107 39.87 -0.09 -16.02
CA ALA A 107 40.89 -1.11 -15.74
C ALA A 107 41.60 -1.02 -14.38
N GLY A 108 41.02 -1.65 -13.37
CA GLY A 108 41.71 -2.00 -12.13
C GLY A 108 40.77 -2.44 -11.02
N GLU A 109 39.74 -1.63 -10.78
CA GLU A 109 38.79 -1.81 -9.67
C GLU A 109 37.32 -1.69 -10.12
N GLY A 110 37.06 -1.07 -11.28
CA GLY A 110 35.69 -0.82 -11.76
C GLY A 110 34.96 0.22 -10.90
N VAL A 111 33.66 0.37 -11.11
CA VAL A 111 32.79 1.19 -10.26
C VAL A 111 31.59 0.35 -9.85
N ASP A 112 31.58 -0.10 -8.60
CA ASP A 112 30.50 -0.93 -8.07
C ASP A 112 29.24 -0.08 -7.80
N ILE A 113 28.13 -0.54 -8.37
CA ILE A 113 26.78 -0.05 -8.15
C ILE A 113 26.04 -1.13 -7.36
N ASP A 114 26.11 -1.00 -6.04
CA ASP A 114 25.49 -1.91 -5.06
C ASP A 114 24.95 -1.09 -3.86
N PRO A 115 23.66 -1.17 -3.50
CA PRO A 115 22.57 -1.84 -4.23
C PRO A 115 22.40 -1.30 -5.66
N PRO A 116 21.63 -1.97 -6.55
CA PRO A 116 21.41 -1.53 -7.93
C PRO A 116 20.52 -0.28 -7.99
N VAL A 117 21.13 0.85 -7.66
CA VAL A 117 20.56 2.19 -7.82
C VAL A 117 20.87 2.72 -9.23
N HIS A 118 20.11 3.72 -9.65
CA HIS A 118 20.52 4.49 -10.82
C HIS A 118 21.88 5.14 -10.56
N PHE A 119 22.62 5.36 -11.64
CA PHE A 119 23.83 6.19 -11.62
C PHE A 119 23.81 7.15 -12.79
N TYR A 120 24.51 8.26 -12.63
CA TYR A 120 24.57 9.33 -13.62
C TYR A 120 25.98 9.42 -14.19
N VAL A 121 26.07 9.48 -15.52
CA VAL A 121 27.35 9.69 -16.20
C VAL A 121 27.27 11.00 -16.98
N GLY A 122 28.30 11.84 -16.84
CA GLY A 122 28.26 13.17 -17.45
C GLY A 122 29.49 14.03 -17.17
N GLN A 123 29.35 15.34 -17.32
CA GLN A 123 30.42 16.32 -17.15
C GLN A 123 29.93 17.61 -16.48
N ILE A 124 30.87 18.38 -15.94
CA ILE A 124 30.64 19.76 -15.47
C ILE A 124 31.19 20.72 -16.55
N VAL A 125 30.42 21.74 -16.90
CA VAL A 125 30.78 22.74 -17.91
C VAL A 125 31.80 23.72 -17.33
N GLU A 126 33.06 23.65 -17.76
CA GLU A 126 34.11 24.56 -17.28
C GLU A 126 34.16 25.90 -18.05
N ASP A 127 33.71 25.91 -19.32
CA ASP A 127 33.74 27.07 -20.23
C ASP A 127 32.40 27.24 -20.97
N ALA A 128 31.96 28.50 -21.16
CA ALA A 128 30.70 28.92 -21.81
C ALA A 128 30.59 28.63 -23.34
N THR A 129 31.38 27.68 -23.82
CA THR A 129 31.42 27.21 -25.21
C THR A 129 31.36 25.68 -25.33
N THR A 130 31.14 24.98 -24.21
CA THR A 130 30.85 23.54 -24.22
C THR A 130 29.39 23.36 -24.65
N LEU A 131 29.16 22.53 -25.68
CA LEU A 131 27.85 22.32 -26.30
C LEU A 131 27.61 20.82 -26.42
N ILE A 132 26.55 20.38 -25.71
CA ILE A 132 25.91 19.07 -25.52
C ILE A 132 24.57 19.40 -24.76
N ALA A 133 23.44 18.66 -24.80
CA ALA A 133 22.82 17.76 -25.77
C ALA A 133 21.34 18.16 -26.12
N TRP A 134 20.62 17.24 -26.77
CA TRP A 134 19.16 17.10 -26.91
C TRP A 134 18.81 15.64 -26.61
N ASP A 135 17.56 15.35 -26.28
CA ASP A 135 17.01 14.00 -26.17
C ASP A 135 15.65 13.98 -26.90
N ALA A 136 15.47 12.95 -27.71
CA ALA A 136 14.21 12.63 -28.38
C ALA A 136 14.12 11.11 -28.49
N SER A 137 14.09 10.46 -27.34
CA SER A 137 13.88 9.02 -27.24
C SER A 137 12.51 8.70 -26.63
N GLY A 138 11.69 7.97 -27.38
CA GLY A 138 10.46 7.35 -26.88
C GLY A 138 10.75 5.99 -26.25
N ALA A 139 11.72 5.94 -25.34
CA ALA A 139 12.14 4.76 -24.60
C ALA A 139 12.07 5.09 -23.10
N ASP A 140 11.25 4.35 -22.35
CA ASP A 140 10.76 4.80 -21.03
C ASP A 140 11.84 4.84 -19.91
N GLU A 141 13.06 4.36 -20.17
CA GLU A 141 14.08 4.04 -19.15
C GLU A 141 15.39 4.87 -19.23
N THR A 142 15.60 5.70 -20.25
CA THR A 142 16.79 6.58 -20.33
C THR A 142 16.37 8.04 -20.40
N ARG A 143 16.94 8.88 -19.53
CA ARG A 143 16.68 10.33 -19.51
C ARG A 143 17.97 11.14 -19.42
N SER A 144 18.04 12.18 -20.24
CA SER A 144 19.08 13.20 -20.19
C SER A 144 18.62 14.39 -19.34
N LEU A 145 19.50 14.89 -18.47
CA LEU A 145 19.23 16.05 -17.61
C LEU A 145 20.33 17.11 -17.74
N ILE A 146 19.91 18.35 -17.68
CA ILE A 146 20.78 19.53 -17.62
C ILE A 146 20.50 20.31 -16.33
N ARG A 147 21.54 20.92 -15.77
CA ARG A 147 21.42 21.95 -14.74
C ARG A 147 21.58 23.32 -15.37
N ASP A 148 20.67 24.26 -15.09
CA ASP A 148 20.67 25.62 -15.64
C ASP A 148 20.16 26.62 -14.57
N GLU A 149 20.85 27.75 -14.40
CA GLU A 149 20.68 28.73 -13.31
C GLU A 149 20.61 28.13 -11.88
N GLY A 150 21.03 26.87 -11.70
CA GLY A 150 21.02 26.12 -10.44
C GLY A 150 19.97 25.01 -10.33
N GLU A 151 18.96 25.00 -11.19
CA GLU A 151 17.83 24.05 -11.23
C GLU A 151 18.06 22.92 -12.26
N TRP A 152 17.43 21.76 -12.07
CA TRP A 152 17.52 20.62 -12.98
C TRP A 152 16.32 20.56 -13.94
N TYR A 153 16.59 20.30 -15.22
CA TYR A 153 15.58 20.19 -16.28
C TYR A 153 15.74 18.89 -17.07
N TYR A 154 14.60 18.32 -17.45
CA TYR A 154 14.57 17.22 -18.41
C TYR A 154 14.68 17.74 -19.84
N VAL A 155 15.47 17.04 -20.65
CA VAL A 155 15.63 17.40 -22.05
C VAL A 155 14.47 16.80 -22.85
N GLY A 156 13.62 17.64 -23.45
CA GLY A 156 12.56 17.20 -24.38
C GLY A 156 11.12 17.26 -23.83
N ASP A 157 10.91 17.76 -22.62
CA ASP A 157 9.60 17.89 -21.95
C ASP A 157 8.64 18.94 -22.56
N GLY A 158 9.12 19.75 -23.50
CA GLY A 158 8.32 20.73 -24.25
C GLY A 158 8.19 22.10 -23.58
N GLU A 159 8.59 22.23 -22.32
CA GLU A 159 8.77 23.52 -21.62
C GLU A 159 10.15 24.13 -21.92
N THR A 160 11.12 23.30 -22.31
CA THR A 160 12.52 23.67 -22.57
C THR A 160 12.77 24.18 -24.01
N PRO A 161 13.56 25.27 -24.21
CA PRO A 161 14.03 25.66 -25.53
C PRO A 161 14.93 24.56 -26.12
N ALA A 162 14.72 24.18 -27.39
CA ALA A 162 15.48 23.10 -28.03
C ALA A 162 17.00 23.38 -28.08
N ARG A 163 17.74 22.79 -27.13
CA ARG A 163 19.21 22.59 -27.17
C ARG A 163 19.49 21.38 -28.08
N ALA A 164 20.74 21.09 -28.45
CA ALA A 164 21.08 20.14 -29.53
C ALA A 164 22.07 19.05 -29.09
N VAL A 165 21.92 17.80 -29.57
CA VAL A 165 22.77 16.64 -29.21
C VAL A 165 24.21 16.84 -29.64
N ASP A 166 25.16 16.70 -28.70
CA ASP A 166 26.59 16.58 -29.02
C ASP A 166 27.31 15.49 -28.20
N ALA A 167 26.58 14.56 -27.54
CA ALA A 167 27.17 13.33 -27.01
C ALA A 167 26.16 12.18 -26.89
N LEU A 168 26.68 10.95 -26.90
CA LEU A 168 25.95 9.73 -26.56
C LEU A 168 26.79 8.91 -25.58
N ILE A 169 26.19 8.45 -24.48
CA ILE A 169 26.88 7.66 -23.46
C ILE A 169 26.44 6.19 -23.56
N ARG A 170 27.39 5.27 -23.37
CA ARG A 170 27.17 3.83 -23.21
C ARG A 170 28.01 3.34 -22.05
N ALA A 171 27.39 2.71 -21.06
CA ALA A 171 28.13 1.89 -20.09
C ALA A 171 28.24 0.45 -20.60
N THR A 172 29.38 -0.18 -20.31
CA THR A 172 29.50 -1.64 -20.23
C THR A 172 29.58 -2.00 -18.77
N VAL A 173 28.63 -2.80 -18.31
CA VAL A 173 28.55 -3.29 -16.95
C VAL A 173 28.74 -4.81 -16.91
N THR A 174 29.34 -5.30 -15.83
CA THR A 174 29.31 -6.72 -15.46
C THR A 174 28.43 -6.87 -14.23
N TYR A 175 27.37 -7.67 -14.37
CA TYR A 175 26.48 -7.99 -13.25
C TYR A 175 27.10 -9.03 -12.31
N HIS A 176 26.90 -8.80 -11.02
CA HIS A 176 27.31 -9.62 -9.90
C HIS A 176 26.09 -9.99 -9.04
N ASP A 177 26.27 -10.99 -8.18
CA ASP A 177 25.28 -11.49 -7.21
C ASP A 177 23.86 -11.73 -7.77
N ILE A 178 23.80 -12.11 -9.06
CA ILE A 178 22.57 -12.50 -9.75
C ILE A 178 21.93 -13.69 -9.03
N PRO A 179 20.73 -13.53 -8.43
CA PRO A 179 20.06 -14.63 -7.75
C PRO A 179 19.84 -15.79 -8.72
N GLN A 180 20.11 -17.01 -8.25
CA GLN A 180 19.80 -18.23 -9.01
C GLN A 180 18.32 -18.63 -8.87
N THR A 181 17.66 -18.08 -7.85
CA THR A 181 16.25 -18.17 -7.50
C THR A 181 15.87 -16.82 -6.91
N TYR A 182 14.71 -16.29 -7.28
CA TYR A 182 14.09 -15.11 -6.68
C TYR A 182 13.12 -15.59 -5.59
N TRP A 183 12.66 -14.71 -4.68
CA TRP A 183 11.52 -15.04 -3.81
C TRP A 183 10.21 -15.11 -4.62
N PHE A 184 10.00 -14.11 -5.47
CA PHE A 184 8.75 -13.92 -6.20
C PHE A 184 8.87 -14.20 -7.70
N THR A 185 7.76 -14.65 -8.27
CA THR A 185 7.50 -14.74 -9.72
C THR A 185 6.34 -13.82 -10.09
N ASP A 186 6.53 -12.93 -11.06
CA ASP A 186 5.41 -12.20 -11.69
C ASP A 186 4.54 -13.19 -12.47
N ILE A 187 3.31 -13.38 -12.02
CA ILE A 187 2.32 -14.27 -12.64
C ILE A 187 1.12 -13.50 -13.21
N THR A 188 1.15 -12.17 -13.25
CA THR A 188 0.01 -11.29 -13.60
C THR A 188 -0.78 -11.75 -14.83
N GLU A 189 -0.11 -11.94 -15.99
CA GLU A 189 -0.77 -12.37 -17.23
C GLU A 189 -1.29 -13.81 -17.16
N SER A 190 -0.53 -14.72 -16.53
CA SER A 190 -0.92 -16.13 -16.36
C SER A 190 -2.09 -16.33 -15.39
N SER A 191 -2.23 -15.47 -14.39
CA SER A 191 -3.33 -15.46 -13.42
C SER A 191 -4.59 -14.76 -13.94
N GLY A 192 -4.56 -14.18 -15.16
CA GLY A 192 -5.71 -13.52 -15.76
C GLY A 192 -5.94 -12.07 -15.31
N LEU A 193 -5.01 -11.48 -14.54
CA LEU A 193 -5.12 -10.13 -14.02
C LEU A 193 -4.61 -9.08 -15.01
N SER A 194 -5.21 -7.88 -14.95
CA SER A 194 -4.75 -6.70 -15.69
C SER A 194 -5.36 -5.41 -15.11
N GLY A 195 -4.74 -4.26 -15.39
CA GLY A 195 -5.28 -2.95 -15.00
C GLY A 195 -5.17 -2.61 -13.51
N LEU A 196 -4.26 -3.29 -12.80
CA LEU A 196 -4.03 -3.13 -11.36
C LEU A 196 -3.50 -1.72 -11.04
N SER A 197 -4.02 -1.10 -9.97
CA SER A 197 -3.63 0.23 -9.51
C SER A 197 -3.94 0.42 -8.01
N ARG A 198 -5.22 0.33 -7.61
CA ARG A 198 -5.64 0.25 -6.19
C ARG A 198 -6.40 -1.05 -5.97
N MET A 199 -6.00 -1.79 -4.93
CA MET A 199 -6.38 -3.18 -4.70
C MET A 199 -6.82 -3.40 -3.26
N ALA A 200 -7.91 -4.16 -3.09
CA ALA A 200 -8.38 -4.64 -1.80
C ALA A 200 -8.69 -6.14 -1.89
N PHE A 201 -8.07 -6.93 -1.00
CA PHE A 201 -8.37 -8.36 -0.87
C PHE A 201 -9.57 -8.60 0.06
N GLY A 202 -10.38 -9.60 -0.27
CA GLY A 202 -11.44 -10.10 0.62
C GLY A 202 -12.33 -11.14 -0.06
N ASP A 203 -12.45 -12.31 0.57
CA ASP A 203 -13.38 -13.41 0.28
C ASP A 203 -14.87 -12.93 0.26
N TYR A 204 -15.40 -12.57 -0.93
CA TYR A 204 -16.74 -11.97 -1.05
C TYR A 204 -17.86 -13.02 -1.20
N ASP A 205 -17.55 -14.25 -1.63
CA ASP A 205 -18.54 -15.32 -1.78
C ASP A 205 -18.47 -16.44 -0.71
N ASN A 206 -17.59 -16.29 0.28
CA ASN A 206 -17.39 -17.16 1.44
C ASN A 206 -16.92 -18.58 1.07
N ASP A 207 -16.08 -18.72 0.04
CA ASP A 207 -15.49 -20.00 -0.35
C ASP A 207 -14.18 -20.33 0.40
N GLY A 208 -13.51 -19.30 0.92
CA GLY A 208 -12.30 -19.39 1.74
C GLY A 208 -11.03 -18.88 1.07
N ASP A 209 -11.07 -18.52 -0.21
CA ASP A 209 -9.98 -17.89 -0.96
C ASP A 209 -10.21 -16.36 -1.03
N ASP A 210 -9.16 -15.54 -0.87
CA ASP A 210 -9.33 -14.08 -0.94
C ASP A 210 -9.45 -13.59 -2.39
N ASP A 211 -10.54 -12.90 -2.69
CA ASP A 211 -10.81 -12.28 -3.98
C ASP A 211 -10.20 -10.88 -4.09
N LEU A 212 -10.09 -10.36 -5.31
CA LEU A 212 -9.42 -9.08 -5.59
C LEU A 212 -10.39 -8.04 -6.18
N LEU A 213 -10.69 -7.00 -5.41
CA LEU A 213 -11.33 -5.77 -5.89
C LEU A 213 -10.27 -4.80 -6.40
N VAL A 214 -10.44 -4.32 -7.63
CA VAL A 214 -9.54 -3.36 -8.28
C VAL A 214 -10.31 -2.08 -8.64
N ASN A 215 -9.79 -0.94 -8.18
CA ASN A 215 -10.31 0.41 -8.41
C ASN A 215 -11.80 0.63 -8.04
N GLY A 216 -12.40 -0.26 -7.24
CA GLY A 216 -13.82 -0.18 -6.83
C GLY A 216 -14.86 -0.49 -7.94
N ASN A 217 -14.43 -1.00 -9.10
CA ASN A 217 -15.32 -1.32 -10.24
C ASN A 217 -15.01 -2.63 -10.97
N THR A 218 -13.90 -3.28 -10.61
CA THR A 218 -13.44 -4.51 -11.26
C THR A 218 -13.23 -5.57 -10.21
N LEU A 219 -14.04 -6.63 -10.22
CA LEU A 219 -13.97 -7.75 -9.28
C LEU A 219 -13.40 -8.97 -9.99
N TYR A 220 -12.37 -9.54 -9.39
CA TYR A 220 -11.73 -10.78 -9.81
C TYR A 220 -11.94 -11.83 -8.71
N ARG A 221 -12.73 -12.87 -8.99
CA ARG A 221 -12.86 -14.02 -8.09
C ARG A 221 -11.60 -14.87 -8.17
N ASN A 222 -11.05 -15.29 -7.04
CA ASN A 222 -9.97 -16.27 -6.97
C ASN A 222 -10.52 -17.68 -7.31
N GLU A 223 -9.73 -18.54 -7.92
CA GLU A 223 -10.13 -19.94 -8.21
C GLU A 223 -9.37 -20.95 -7.31
N GLY A 224 -8.66 -20.48 -6.29
CA GLY A 224 -7.95 -21.29 -5.28
C GLY A 224 -6.66 -21.94 -5.78
N ASP A 225 -6.15 -21.52 -6.94
CA ASP A 225 -4.89 -21.99 -7.55
C ASP A 225 -3.98 -20.86 -8.03
N GLY A 226 -4.20 -19.64 -7.50
CA GLY A 226 -3.49 -18.42 -7.88
C GLY A 226 -3.92 -17.85 -9.24
N THR A 227 -5.00 -18.35 -9.82
CA THR A 227 -5.65 -17.77 -11.01
C THR A 227 -6.99 -17.12 -10.67
N PHE A 228 -7.37 -16.11 -11.47
CA PHE A 228 -8.52 -15.26 -11.20
C PHE A 228 -9.48 -15.16 -12.40
N THR A 229 -10.78 -15.14 -12.11
CA THR A 229 -11.85 -14.86 -13.09
C THR A 229 -12.41 -13.46 -12.88
N ASN A 230 -12.36 -12.60 -13.91
CA ASN A 230 -13.06 -11.32 -13.87
C ASN A 230 -14.58 -11.53 -13.92
N VAL A 231 -15.27 -11.21 -12.81
CA VAL A 231 -16.72 -11.40 -12.63
C VAL A 231 -17.51 -10.07 -12.64
N SER A 232 -16.86 -8.94 -12.91
CA SER A 232 -17.42 -7.58 -12.76
C SER A 232 -18.77 -7.34 -13.45
N GLU A 233 -19.01 -7.95 -14.63
CA GLU A 233 -20.29 -7.86 -15.34
C GLU A 233 -21.38 -8.76 -14.71
N GLU A 234 -21.00 -9.91 -14.16
CA GLU A 234 -21.91 -10.85 -13.48
C GLU A 234 -22.30 -10.31 -12.10
N ALA A 235 -21.32 -9.79 -11.36
CA ALA A 235 -21.49 -9.13 -10.07
C ALA A 235 -22.30 -7.83 -10.15
N GLY A 236 -22.45 -7.23 -11.34
CA GLY A 236 -23.26 -6.04 -11.58
C GLY A 236 -22.58 -4.69 -11.30
N ILE A 237 -21.27 -4.69 -11.03
CA ILE A 237 -20.50 -3.51 -10.60
C ILE A 237 -19.76 -2.80 -11.75
N ALA A 238 -19.62 -3.47 -12.91
CA ALA A 238 -18.82 -2.99 -14.04
C ALA A 238 -19.28 -1.63 -14.59
N GLY A 239 -18.31 -0.82 -15.02
CA GLY A 239 -18.55 0.42 -15.77
C GLY A 239 -18.77 1.68 -14.93
N ARG A 240 -18.63 1.60 -13.60
CA ARG A 240 -18.56 2.78 -12.71
C ARG A 240 -17.20 3.49 -12.84
N ALA A 241 -17.20 4.81 -12.71
CA ALA A 241 -16.01 5.65 -12.78
C ALA A 241 -15.43 5.93 -11.37
N THR A 242 -14.94 4.88 -10.73
CA THR A 242 -14.32 4.89 -9.39
C THR A 242 -12.78 4.83 -9.50
N ASN A 243 -12.06 5.23 -8.44
CA ASN A 243 -10.60 5.14 -8.35
C ASN A 243 -10.10 4.04 -7.40
N GLY A 244 -10.87 3.68 -6.37
CA GLY A 244 -10.48 2.70 -5.35
C GLY A 244 -11.70 2.09 -4.66
N GLY A 245 -11.48 1.15 -3.75
CA GLY A 245 -12.53 0.60 -2.90
C GLY A 245 -12.01 -0.37 -1.85
N ILE A 246 -12.77 -0.55 -0.77
CA ILE A 246 -12.40 -1.31 0.43
C ILE A 246 -13.59 -2.12 0.97
N TRP A 247 -13.30 -3.31 1.48
CA TRP A 247 -14.26 -4.31 1.96
C TRP A 247 -14.57 -4.18 3.45
N ALA A 248 -15.84 -4.37 3.81
CA ALA A 248 -16.33 -4.68 5.15
C ALA A 248 -17.77 -5.22 5.06
N ASP A 249 -18.19 -6.07 6.00
CA ASP A 249 -19.60 -6.41 6.20
C ASP A 249 -20.25 -5.31 7.06
N TYR A 250 -21.02 -4.41 6.43
CA TYR A 250 -21.50 -3.19 7.11
C TYR A 250 -22.84 -3.37 7.83
N ASP A 251 -23.66 -4.35 7.43
CA ASP A 251 -24.95 -4.65 8.05
C ASP A 251 -24.96 -5.94 8.90
N ASN A 252 -23.79 -6.58 9.04
CA ASN A 252 -23.50 -7.79 9.83
C ASN A 252 -24.27 -9.04 9.35
N ASP A 253 -24.53 -9.18 8.04
CA ASP A 253 -25.29 -10.31 7.49
C ASP A 253 -24.46 -11.58 7.22
N GLY A 254 -23.13 -11.44 7.16
CA GLY A 254 -22.16 -12.50 6.89
C GLY A 254 -21.53 -12.46 5.49
N HIS A 255 -21.80 -11.44 4.68
CA HIS A 255 -21.22 -11.24 3.35
C HIS A 255 -20.41 -9.93 3.30
N LEU A 256 -19.24 -9.94 2.64
CA LEU A 256 -18.45 -8.71 2.50
C LEU A 256 -19.10 -7.76 1.48
N ASP A 257 -19.41 -6.55 1.94
CA ASP A 257 -19.80 -5.40 1.14
C ASP A 257 -18.56 -4.53 0.82
N PHE A 258 -18.70 -3.53 -0.05
CA PHE A 258 -17.61 -2.58 -0.28
C PHE A 258 -18.05 -1.13 -0.48
N TYR A 259 -17.18 -0.21 -0.04
CA TYR A 259 -17.25 1.20 -0.36
C TYR A 259 -16.29 1.49 -1.52
N ALA A 260 -16.76 2.13 -2.58
CA ALA A 260 -15.98 2.47 -3.77
C ALA A 260 -15.92 3.98 -3.98
N THR A 261 -14.71 4.52 -4.06
CA THR A 261 -14.45 5.96 -4.06
C THR A 261 -14.41 6.55 -5.47
N VAL A 262 -14.70 7.85 -5.58
CA VAL A 262 -14.73 8.58 -6.85
C VAL A 262 -13.89 9.85 -6.78
N ASN A 263 -12.91 9.92 -7.68
CA ASN A 263 -12.01 11.07 -7.79
C ASN A 263 -12.62 12.24 -8.58
N ASN A 264 -13.39 13.07 -7.90
CA ASN A 264 -14.20 14.16 -8.46
C ASN A 264 -13.42 15.45 -8.84
N TYR A 265 -12.30 15.37 -9.57
CA TYR A 265 -11.53 16.54 -10.08
C TYR A 265 -12.25 17.43 -11.12
N LEU A 266 -13.59 17.40 -11.16
CA LEU A 266 -14.39 18.18 -12.08
C LEU A 266 -14.37 19.68 -11.70
N PRO A 267 -13.96 20.58 -12.62
CA PRO A 267 -13.86 22.01 -12.35
C PRO A 267 -15.16 22.62 -11.81
N LEU A 268 -15.03 23.58 -10.90
CA LEU A 268 -16.15 24.41 -10.47
C LEU A 268 -16.65 25.28 -11.65
N CYS A 269 -17.96 25.49 -11.71
CA CYS A 269 -18.59 26.29 -12.76
C CYS A 269 -19.73 27.17 -12.21
N SER A 270 -19.89 28.32 -12.84
CA SER A 270 -21.07 29.20 -12.70
C SER A 270 -21.92 29.23 -13.97
N SER A 271 -21.36 28.74 -15.08
CA SER A 271 -21.92 28.74 -16.43
C SER A 271 -21.23 27.69 -17.30
N GLU A 272 -21.86 27.33 -18.43
CA GLU A 272 -21.31 26.38 -19.42
C GLU A 272 -19.91 26.78 -19.94
N SER A 273 -19.62 28.08 -19.99
CA SER A 273 -18.32 28.60 -20.46
C SER A 273 -17.16 28.42 -19.48
N ASP A 274 -17.45 28.01 -18.25
CA ASP A 274 -16.42 27.72 -17.23
C ASP A 274 -15.90 26.28 -17.36
N CYS A 275 -16.46 25.48 -18.28
CA CYS A 275 -16.16 24.07 -18.45
C CYS A 275 -15.18 23.77 -19.59
N PRO A 276 -14.45 22.63 -19.51
CA PRO A 276 -13.67 22.10 -20.62
C PRO A 276 -14.55 21.94 -21.87
N ALA A 277 -13.93 22.06 -23.06
CA ALA A 277 -14.62 22.25 -24.33
C ALA A 277 -15.64 21.15 -24.71
N ASP A 278 -16.58 21.51 -25.61
CA ASP A 278 -17.61 20.70 -26.28
C ASP A 278 -17.77 19.25 -25.77
N GLY A 279 -18.75 19.04 -24.89
CA GLY A 279 -19.03 17.74 -24.26
C GLY A 279 -19.09 17.77 -22.74
N PHE A 280 -19.03 18.95 -22.12
CA PHE A 280 -19.28 19.17 -20.70
C PHE A 280 -20.33 20.26 -20.49
N SER A 281 -21.20 20.06 -19.49
CA SER A 281 -22.20 21.03 -19.03
C SER A 281 -22.01 21.40 -17.56
N CYS A 282 -22.36 22.63 -17.23
CA CYS A 282 -22.29 23.16 -15.87
C CYS A 282 -23.51 22.71 -15.06
N VAL A 283 -23.39 21.55 -14.42
CA VAL A 283 -24.43 20.98 -13.58
C VAL A 283 -24.16 21.38 -12.13
N GLU A 284 -24.98 22.32 -11.66
CA GLU A 284 -25.22 22.52 -10.23
C GLU A 284 -23.95 22.90 -9.42
N GLY A 285 -23.01 23.56 -10.10
CA GLY A 285 -21.76 24.09 -9.54
C GLY A 285 -20.48 23.41 -10.03
N ARG A 286 -20.56 22.29 -10.77
CA ARG A 286 -19.40 21.61 -11.38
C ARG A 286 -19.62 21.26 -12.86
N CYS A 287 -18.53 21.16 -13.60
CA CYS A 287 -18.51 20.73 -14.99
C CYS A 287 -18.66 19.21 -15.10
N LYS A 288 -19.62 18.74 -15.87
CA LYS A 288 -19.99 17.33 -15.95
C LYS A 288 -20.07 16.89 -17.40
N SER A 289 -19.58 15.70 -17.77
CA SER A 289 -19.65 15.27 -19.17
C SER A 289 -21.10 15.08 -19.63
N ASP A 290 -21.41 15.58 -20.82
CA ASP A 290 -22.74 15.52 -21.44
C ASP A 290 -23.19 14.08 -21.73
N SER A 291 -22.25 13.13 -21.71
CA SER A 291 -22.49 11.69 -21.85
C SER A 291 -23.14 11.04 -20.63
N ASN A 292 -22.93 11.57 -19.41
CA ASN A 292 -23.42 11.00 -18.15
C ASN A 292 -24.53 11.86 -17.52
N ALA A 293 -25.44 12.41 -18.32
CA ALA A 293 -26.50 13.33 -17.91
C ALA A 293 -27.64 12.69 -17.04
N GLY A 294 -27.28 12.07 -15.91
CA GLY A 294 -28.14 11.61 -14.81
C GLY A 294 -27.66 12.14 -13.46
N GLU A 295 -26.96 11.34 -12.65
CA GLU A 295 -26.46 11.72 -11.31
C GLU A 295 -25.12 12.49 -11.31
N ARG A 296 -24.87 13.29 -10.27
CA ARG A 296 -23.49 13.74 -9.96
C ARG A 296 -22.68 12.50 -9.58
N PRO A 297 -21.41 12.33 -9.98
CA PRO A 297 -20.61 11.25 -9.45
C PRO A 297 -20.37 11.46 -7.95
N HIS A 298 -20.49 10.39 -7.18
CA HIS A 298 -20.28 10.32 -5.74
C HIS A 298 -19.72 8.93 -5.41
N ASP A 299 -19.19 8.76 -4.21
CA ASP A 299 -18.75 7.46 -3.72
C ASP A 299 -19.95 6.50 -3.57
N TYR A 300 -19.72 5.20 -3.71
CA TYR A 300 -20.77 4.18 -3.73
C TYR A 300 -20.62 3.19 -2.58
N LEU A 301 -21.72 2.88 -1.89
CA LEU A 301 -21.81 1.70 -1.02
C LEU A 301 -22.52 0.57 -1.76
N TRP A 302 -21.86 -0.58 -1.86
CA TRP A 302 -22.34 -1.76 -2.57
C TRP A 302 -22.61 -2.89 -1.59
N ARG A 303 -23.89 -3.19 -1.35
CA ARG A 303 -24.27 -4.36 -0.55
C ARG A 303 -24.18 -5.63 -1.37
N ASN A 304 -23.56 -6.66 -0.83
CA ASN A 304 -23.51 -8.01 -1.36
C ASN A 304 -24.88 -8.70 -1.16
N ASN A 305 -25.40 -9.38 -2.19
CA ASN A 305 -26.70 -10.06 -2.08
C ASN A 305 -26.58 -11.52 -1.60
N GLY A 306 -25.37 -12.01 -1.31
CA GLY A 306 -25.10 -13.40 -0.95
C GLY A 306 -25.30 -14.41 -2.08
N ASP A 307 -25.43 -13.94 -3.32
CA ASP A 307 -25.59 -14.75 -4.54
C ASP A 307 -24.54 -14.44 -5.63
N GLY A 308 -23.46 -13.75 -5.26
CA GLY A 308 -22.40 -13.29 -6.15
C GLY A 308 -22.69 -11.96 -6.86
N THR A 309 -23.82 -11.32 -6.57
CA THR A 309 -24.19 -10.00 -7.12
C THR A 309 -24.24 -8.91 -6.07
N PHE A 310 -24.01 -7.67 -6.48
CA PHE A 310 -24.05 -6.49 -5.60
C PHE A 310 -25.19 -5.53 -5.95
N THR A 311 -25.56 -4.68 -5.01
CA THR A 311 -26.54 -3.60 -5.20
C THR A 311 -26.01 -2.29 -4.64
N ASP A 312 -26.01 -1.26 -5.47
CA ASP A 312 -25.74 0.12 -5.07
C ASP A 312 -26.85 0.57 -4.11
N VAL A 313 -26.51 0.64 -2.83
CA VAL A 313 -27.40 1.02 -1.73
C VAL A 313 -27.12 2.43 -1.22
N SER A 314 -26.28 3.22 -1.91
CA SER A 314 -25.76 4.51 -1.44
C SER A 314 -26.87 5.45 -0.90
N ASP A 315 -27.95 5.64 -1.65
CA ASP A 315 -29.12 6.45 -1.23
C ASP A 315 -29.98 5.76 -0.14
N GLU A 316 -30.06 4.42 -0.14
CA GLU A 316 -30.85 3.64 0.82
C GLU A 316 -30.19 3.64 2.20
N ALA A 317 -28.86 3.54 2.24
CA ALA A 317 -28.01 3.57 3.42
C ALA A 317 -27.81 4.99 4.00
N GLY A 318 -28.65 5.96 3.63
CA GLY A 318 -28.61 7.32 4.19
C GLY A 318 -27.65 8.29 3.50
N ALA A 319 -27.11 7.93 2.33
CA ALA A 319 -26.09 8.69 1.59
C ALA A 319 -24.80 8.92 2.40
N PRO A 320 -24.01 7.86 2.70
CA PRO A 320 -22.68 7.96 3.32
C PRO A 320 -21.62 8.46 2.32
N TYR A 321 -21.92 9.55 1.62
CA TYR A 321 -21.05 10.15 0.62
C TYR A 321 -21.26 11.67 0.58
N ASP A 322 -20.33 12.39 -0.01
CA ASP A 322 -20.58 13.75 -0.47
C ASP A 322 -20.19 13.94 -1.96
N PHE A 323 -19.93 15.17 -2.40
CA PHE A 323 -19.58 15.49 -3.79
C PHE A 323 -18.20 16.14 -3.90
N LEU A 324 -17.30 15.79 -2.97
CA LEU A 324 -15.88 16.12 -2.97
C LEU A 324 -15.08 14.94 -3.58
N PRO A 325 -13.77 15.11 -3.83
CA PRO A 325 -12.93 14.03 -4.33
C PRO A 325 -12.34 13.21 -3.18
N THR A 326 -12.66 11.92 -3.15
CA THR A 326 -12.14 10.97 -2.16
C THR A 326 -10.87 10.30 -2.69
N GLU A 327 -9.83 10.27 -1.86
CA GLU A 327 -8.57 9.56 -2.17
C GLU A 327 -8.24 8.45 -1.16
N GLY A 328 -8.66 8.58 0.10
CA GLY A 328 -8.48 7.61 1.17
C GLY A 328 -9.78 7.32 1.93
N ALA A 329 -9.97 6.09 2.40
CA ALA A 329 -11.09 5.69 3.25
C ALA A 329 -10.66 4.51 4.14
N ALA A 330 -11.31 4.35 5.29
CA ALA A 330 -11.13 3.20 6.17
C ALA A 330 -12.41 2.89 6.96
N TRP A 331 -12.67 1.61 7.17
CA TRP A 331 -13.70 1.08 8.05
C TRP A 331 -13.16 0.85 9.47
N GLY A 332 -14.03 1.00 10.48
CA GLY A 332 -13.75 0.61 11.86
C GLY A 332 -14.93 0.88 12.78
N ASP A 333 -15.17 0.01 13.77
CA ASP A 333 -16.16 0.30 14.82
C ASP A 333 -15.54 1.29 15.83
N VAL A 334 -15.75 2.59 15.62
CA VAL A 334 -15.09 3.62 16.44
C VAL A 334 -15.85 3.94 17.72
N ASN A 335 -17.04 3.38 17.91
CA ASN A 335 -17.92 3.65 19.05
C ASN A 335 -18.15 2.41 19.96
N GLY A 336 -17.79 1.23 19.44
CA GLY A 336 -17.80 -0.09 20.05
C GLY A 336 -19.18 -0.74 20.15
N ASP A 337 -20.12 -0.40 19.26
CA ASP A 337 -21.49 -0.94 19.27
C ASP A 337 -21.70 -2.22 18.45
N GLY A 338 -20.67 -2.69 17.75
CA GLY A 338 -20.68 -3.91 16.95
C GLY A 338 -20.92 -3.68 15.46
N PHE A 339 -20.95 -2.45 14.96
CA PHE A 339 -21.06 -2.13 13.53
C PHE A 339 -19.86 -1.31 13.06
N VAL A 340 -19.39 -1.52 11.82
CA VAL A 340 -18.32 -0.68 11.26
C VAL A 340 -18.86 0.70 10.87
N ASP A 341 -18.17 1.74 11.35
CA ASP A 341 -18.27 3.12 10.90
C ASP A 341 -17.28 3.37 9.74
N LEU A 342 -17.47 4.46 8.99
CA LEU A 342 -16.65 4.81 7.83
C LEU A 342 -16.01 6.19 7.96
N TYR A 343 -14.68 6.26 7.89
CA TYR A 343 -13.95 7.51 7.70
C TYR A 343 -13.55 7.69 6.24
N VAL A 344 -13.70 8.91 5.72
CA VAL A 344 -13.37 9.29 4.34
C VAL A 344 -12.46 10.52 4.35
N ALA A 345 -11.25 10.36 3.82
CA ALA A 345 -10.31 11.45 3.58
C ALA A 345 -10.59 12.12 2.24
N ASN A 346 -10.98 13.39 2.31
CA ASN A 346 -11.35 14.21 1.17
C ASN A 346 -10.15 15.07 0.74
N TYR A 347 -9.77 14.96 -0.52
CA TYR A 347 -8.51 15.51 -1.01
C TYR A 347 -8.57 17.03 -1.26
N GLU A 348 -8.69 17.50 -2.50
CA GLU A 348 -8.69 18.93 -2.77
C GLU A 348 -9.70 19.30 -3.86
N THR A 349 -10.35 20.46 -3.72
CA THR A 349 -11.05 21.04 -4.86
C THR A 349 -10.04 21.80 -5.71
N PRO A 350 -9.81 21.39 -6.98
CA PRO A 350 -8.90 22.09 -7.86
C PRO A 350 -9.45 23.49 -8.15
N THR A 351 -8.66 24.48 -7.76
CA THR A 351 -8.81 25.86 -8.24
C THR A 351 -8.36 25.95 -9.70
N ASN A 352 -8.71 27.04 -10.38
CA ASN A 352 -8.43 27.17 -11.81
C ASN A 352 -6.92 27.35 -12.04
N TRP A 353 -6.25 26.29 -12.51
CA TRP A 353 -4.81 26.27 -12.83
C TRP A 353 -4.32 27.46 -13.69
N THR A 354 -5.22 28.13 -14.43
CA THR A 354 -4.88 29.32 -15.24
C THR A 354 -4.78 30.64 -14.47
N ASP A 355 -5.20 30.71 -13.21
CA ASP A 355 -5.12 31.95 -12.39
C ASP A 355 -4.07 31.93 -11.27
N GLY A 356 -3.41 30.79 -11.05
CA GLY A 356 -2.32 30.64 -10.08
C GLY A 356 -2.78 30.58 -8.61
N THR A 357 -4.07 30.39 -8.33
CA THR A 357 -4.54 30.12 -6.96
C THR A 357 -4.25 28.66 -6.57
N LEU A 358 -3.80 28.45 -5.33
CA LEU A 358 -3.54 27.12 -4.77
C LEU A 358 -4.85 26.35 -4.58
N SER A 359 -4.80 25.03 -4.81
CA SER A 359 -5.93 24.13 -4.54
C SER A 359 -6.26 24.13 -3.05
N ILE A 360 -7.54 23.93 -2.74
CA ILE A 360 -8.06 24.07 -1.37
C ILE A 360 -8.48 22.69 -0.88
N GLY A 361 -7.90 22.29 0.25
CA GLY A 361 -8.24 21.06 0.95
C GLY A 361 -9.72 20.99 1.32
N THR A 362 -10.25 19.78 1.35
CA THR A 362 -11.69 19.50 1.53
C THR A 362 -11.96 18.82 2.86
N ALA A 363 -13.15 19.01 3.41
CA ALA A 363 -13.48 18.50 4.74
C ALA A 363 -13.65 16.97 4.73
N ASP A 364 -12.84 16.24 5.48
CA ASP A 364 -13.03 14.80 5.73
C ASP A 364 -14.40 14.49 6.34
N LYS A 365 -14.80 13.21 6.28
CA LYS A 365 -16.07 12.72 6.82
C LYS A 365 -15.90 11.54 7.76
N LEU A 366 -16.70 11.55 8.82
CA LEU A 366 -17.01 10.39 9.64
C LEU A 366 -18.50 10.08 9.51
N TRP A 367 -18.81 8.95 8.88
CA TRP A 367 -20.15 8.40 8.73
C TRP A 367 -20.35 7.31 9.79
N MET A 368 -21.19 7.62 10.78
CA MET A 368 -21.55 6.67 11.84
C MET A 368 -22.63 5.71 11.32
N ASN A 369 -22.43 4.41 11.51
CA ASN A 369 -23.42 3.39 11.24
C ASN A 369 -24.49 3.40 12.34
N MET A 370 -25.76 3.32 11.96
CA MET A 370 -26.88 3.41 12.90
C MET A 370 -27.38 2.03 13.38
N GLY A 371 -26.76 0.94 12.91
CA GLY A 371 -27.13 -0.45 13.24
C GLY A 371 -28.47 -0.90 12.62
N ASP A 372 -29.02 -0.13 11.68
CA ASP A 372 -30.22 -0.45 10.91
C ASP A 372 -30.00 -0.46 9.39
N GLY A 373 -28.73 -0.53 8.96
CA GLY A 373 -28.29 -0.47 7.56
C GLY A 373 -28.19 0.95 7.01
N THR A 374 -28.31 1.99 7.85
CA THR A 374 -28.15 3.39 7.45
C THR A 374 -27.02 4.09 8.20
N PHE A 375 -26.46 5.14 7.57
CA PHE A 375 -25.39 5.98 8.10
C PHE A 375 -25.84 7.42 8.33
N ALA A 376 -25.07 8.16 9.13
CA ALA A 376 -25.24 9.60 9.32
C ALA A 376 -23.90 10.34 9.45
N ASP A 377 -23.83 11.59 8.96
CA ASP A 377 -22.66 12.46 9.13
C ASP A 377 -22.54 12.89 10.60
N PHE A 378 -21.53 12.35 11.29
CA PHE A 378 -21.22 12.67 12.68
C PHE A 378 -19.96 13.53 12.84
N SER A 379 -19.24 13.81 11.74
CA SER A 379 -17.93 14.48 11.69
C SER A 379 -17.79 15.62 12.72
N ALA A 380 -18.62 16.66 12.59
CA ALA A 380 -18.55 17.84 13.46
C ALA A 380 -19.03 17.55 14.90
N ALA A 381 -20.00 16.66 15.10
CA ALA A 381 -20.46 16.30 16.43
C ALA A 381 -19.37 15.55 17.24
N HIS A 382 -18.53 14.80 16.53
CA HIS A 382 -17.53 13.90 17.08
C HIS A 382 -16.10 14.48 17.07
N GLY A 383 -15.88 15.69 16.56
CA GLY A 383 -14.61 16.41 16.66
C GLY A 383 -13.79 16.49 15.38
N ILE A 384 -14.22 15.80 14.32
CA ILE A 384 -13.72 15.94 12.95
C ILE A 384 -14.31 17.25 12.37
N GLU A 385 -13.77 18.38 12.83
CA GLU A 385 -14.14 19.74 12.41
C GLU A 385 -13.04 20.40 11.54
N ALA A 386 -13.05 21.73 11.42
CA ALA A 386 -12.33 22.54 10.44
C ALA A 386 -10.79 22.43 10.38
N GLU A 387 -10.15 21.58 11.20
CA GLU A 387 -8.75 21.19 10.93
C GLU A 387 -8.69 20.18 9.80
N ALA A 388 -9.67 19.28 9.68
CA ALA A 388 -9.79 18.25 8.66
C ALA A 388 -10.13 18.78 7.25
N THR A 389 -9.78 20.04 6.94
CA THR A 389 -9.91 20.65 5.61
C THR A 389 -8.55 20.79 4.92
N LEU A 390 -7.70 19.78 5.06
CA LEU A 390 -6.42 19.66 4.35
C LEU A 390 -6.60 18.76 3.12
N CYS A 391 -5.51 18.30 2.52
CA CYS A 391 -5.58 17.47 1.32
C CYS A 391 -5.43 16.00 1.69
N GLY A 392 -6.45 15.45 2.35
CA GLY A 392 -6.46 14.07 2.84
C GLY A 392 -6.33 13.08 1.68
N ARG A 393 -5.36 12.16 1.78
CA ARG A 393 -4.99 11.28 0.67
C ARG A 393 -4.99 9.79 1.02
N GLY A 394 -4.71 9.45 2.27
CA GLY A 394 -4.80 8.09 2.77
C GLY A 394 -5.24 8.02 4.23
N VAL A 395 -5.81 6.89 4.62
CA VAL A 395 -6.39 6.66 5.96
C VAL A 395 -6.07 5.24 6.41
N ASN A 396 -5.73 5.05 7.68
CA ASN A 396 -5.68 3.76 8.36
C ASN A 396 -6.02 3.92 9.86
N MET A 397 -6.50 2.84 10.50
CA MET A 397 -6.94 2.85 11.90
C MET A 397 -6.23 1.79 12.75
N ALA A 398 -5.89 2.15 13.99
CA ALA A 398 -5.35 1.25 15.01
C ALA A 398 -5.61 1.85 16.41
N ASP A 399 -5.60 1.01 17.45
CA ASP A 399 -5.58 1.38 18.87
C ASP A 399 -4.12 1.67 19.27
N TYR A 400 -3.61 2.89 19.01
CA TYR A 400 -2.15 3.15 19.07
C TYR A 400 -1.62 3.33 20.50
N ASP A 401 -2.50 3.58 21.46
CA ASP A 401 -2.17 3.82 22.87
C ASP A 401 -2.67 2.73 23.86
N ASP A 402 -3.08 1.58 23.33
CA ASP A 402 -3.55 0.39 24.07
C ASP A 402 -4.73 0.66 25.03
N ASP A 403 -5.57 1.67 24.75
CA ASP A 403 -6.75 1.98 25.55
C ASP A 403 -7.98 1.14 25.16
N GLY A 404 -7.95 0.55 23.96
CA GLY A 404 -8.93 -0.39 23.43
C GLY A 404 -9.94 0.21 22.45
N ASP A 405 -9.80 1.49 22.11
CA ASP A 405 -10.62 2.19 21.12
C ASP A 405 -9.83 2.49 19.83
N LEU A 406 -10.46 2.39 18.66
CA LEU A 406 -9.76 2.66 17.39
C LEU A 406 -9.53 4.17 17.15
N ASP A 407 -8.28 4.53 16.88
CA ASP A 407 -7.83 5.85 16.43
C ASP A 407 -7.68 5.91 14.91
N ILE A 408 -7.59 7.12 14.36
CA ILE A 408 -7.54 7.34 12.91
C ILE A 408 -6.29 8.16 12.53
N TYR A 409 -5.39 7.57 11.75
CA TYR A 409 -4.30 8.31 11.12
C TYR A 409 -4.68 8.74 9.71
N VAL A 410 -4.39 10.00 9.35
CA VAL A 410 -4.69 10.57 8.04
C VAL A 410 -3.43 11.13 7.41
N SER A 411 -3.06 10.53 6.29
CA SER A 411 -1.99 10.99 5.40
C SER A 411 -2.47 12.20 4.59
N ASN A 412 -1.85 13.36 4.83
CA ASN A 412 -2.18 14.63 4.18
C ASN A 412 -1.11 15.05 3.18
N TYR A 413 -1.57 15.53 2.03
CA TYR A 413 -0.71 16.04 0.96
C TYR A 413 -0.65 17.57 0.95
N ARG A 414 0.20 18.14 0.07
CA ARG A 414 0.44 19.58 -0.15
C ARG A 414 1.25 20.29 0.95
N LEU A 415 2.33 19.67 1.45
CA LEU A 415 3.18 20.24 2.52
C LEU A 415 2.39 20.51 3.82
N HIS A 416 1.36 19.68 4.05
CA HIS A 416 0.44 19.78 5.17
C HIS A 416 0.79 18.75 6.23
N ARG A 417 0.51 19.09 7.49
CA ARG A 417 0.67 18.15 8.61
C ARG A 417 -0.25 16.94 8.46
N ASN A 418 0.19 15.78 8.91
CA ASN A 418 -0.69 14.63 9.08
C ASN A 418 -1.60 14.80 10.30
N PHE A 419 -2.65 13.97 10.40
CA PHE A 419 -3.49 13.91 11.60
C PHE A 419 -3.35 12.54 12.27
N LEU A 420 -3.34 12.55 13.61
CA LEU A 420 -3.65 11.39 14.43
C LEU A 420 -4.84 11.77 15.29
N TRP A 421 -6.01 11.26 14.94
CA TRP A 421 -7.26 11.47 15.67
C TRP A 421 -7.37 10.44 16.79
N GLN A 422 -6.98 10.82 18.00
CA GLN A 422 -7.15 9.99 19.19
C GLN A 422 -8.64 9.94 19.58
N ASN A 423 -9.18 8.74 19.78
CA ASN A 423 -10.53 8.47 20.24
C ASN A 423 -10.63 8.72 21.76
N SER A 424 -11.81 8.48 22.33
CA SER A 424 -12.04 8.62 23.78
C SER A 424 -13.17 7.71 24.30
N GLY A 425 -13.32 6.52 23.70
CA GLY A 425 -14.34 5.53 24.08
C GLY A 425 -15.77 5.85 23.69
N SER A 426 -15.96 6.70 22.68
CA SER A 426 -17.30 6.99 22.14
C SER A 426 -17.29 7.50 20.69
N GLY A 427 -16.27 7.15 19.91
CA GLY A 427 -16.03 7.70 18.57
C GLY A 427 -15.82 9.21 18.57
N ARG A 428 -15.40 9.81 19.70
CA ARG A 428 -15.14 11.25 19.82
C ARG A 428 -13.64 11.48 19.76
N PHE A 429 -13.24 12.28 18.79
CA PHE A 429 -11.85 12.45 18.39
C PHE A 429 -11.23 13.78 18.82
N THR A 430 -9.92 13.76 19.03
CA THR A 430 -9.04 14.93 19.15
C THR A 430 -7.79 14.70 18.30
N ASN A 431 -7.40 15.67 17.47
CA ASN A 431 -6.11 15.58 16.76
C ASN A 431 -4.97 15.77 17.78
N VAL A 432 -4.09 14.78 17.88
CA VAL A 432 -2.93 14.75 18.80
C VAL A 432 -1.59 14.59 18.07
N GLY A 433 -1.56 14.70 16.73
CA GLY A 433 -0.34 14.47 15.95
C GLY A 433 0.85 15.37 16.33
N PHE A 434 0.60 16.56 16.89
CA PHE A 434 1.64 17.43 17.45
C PHE A 434 2.18 16.89 18.78
N GLU A 435 1.28 16.42 19.66
CA GLU A 435 1.61 15.86 20.97
C GLU A 435 2.36 14.53 20.88
N THR A 436 1.99 13.66 19.92
CA THR A 436 2.62 12.35 19.71
C THR A 436 3.84 12.40 18.79
N GLY A 437 3.97 13.44 17.96
CA GLY A 437 5.08 13.63 17.00
C GLY A 437 4.83 13.06 15.60
N THR A 438 3.62 12.57 15.31
CA THR A 438 3.29 11.94 14.01
C THR A 438 2.83 12.93 12.93
N GLU A 439 2.71 14.23 13.24
CA GLU A 439 2.22 15.23 12.27
C GLU A 439 3.22 15.58 11.14
N GLY A 440 4.48 15.13 11.23
CA GLY A 440 5.59 15.47 10.31
C GLY A 440 6.56 16.53 10.86
N GLU A 441 7.71 16.73 10.24
CA GLU A 441 8.66 17.78 10.64
C GLU A 441 8.28 19.15 10.05
N TYR A 442 7.91 20.11 10.91
CA TYR A 442 7.61 21.47 10.46
C TYR A 442 8.87 22.28 10.14
N ILE A 443 9.30 22.27 8.88
CA ILE A 443 10.47 23.02 8.40
C ILE A 443 10.05 24.15 7.46
N SER A 444 10.53 25.37 7.73
CA SER A 444 10.37 26.56 6.86
C SER A 444 8.93 26.95 6.46
N GLY A 445 7.90 26.41 7.11
CA GLY A 445 6.49 26.66 6.78
C GLY A 445 5.77 25.49 6.09
N ALA A 446 6.42 24.33 6.00
CA ALA A 446 5.98 23.13 5.32
C ALA A 446 6.14 21.90 6.23
N TYR A 447 5.41 20.84 5.87
CA TYR A 447 5.59 19.46 6.31
C TYR A 447 5.83 18.59 5.05
N GLY A 448 5.62 17.28 5.15
CA GLY A 448 5.61 16.33 4.06
C GLY A 448 4.48 16.41 3.04
N HIS A 449 4.56 15.46 2.12
CA HIS A 449 3.63 15.20 1.04
C HIS A 449 3.14 13.76 1.20
N THR A 450 2.52 13.46 2.34
CA THR A 450 2.19 12.08 2.70
C THR A 450 1.06 11.59 1.81
N ILE A 451 1.19 10.35 1.33
CA ILE A 451 0.22 9.75 0.41
C ILE A 451 -0.51 8.60 1.10
N GLY A 452 0.24 7.64 1.64
CA GLY A 452 -0.28 6.48 2.34
C GLY A 452 0.57 6.09 3.55
N SER A 453 -0.02 5.26 4.40
CA SER A 453 0.51 4.86 5.70
C SER A 453 0.06 3.44 6.07
N THR A 454 0.86 2.74 6.87
CA THR A 454 0.55 1.41 7.40
C THR A 454 0.99 1.33 8.87
N TRP A 455 0.14 0.72 9.71
CA TRP A 455 0.43 0.42 11.11
C TRP A 455 1.06 -0.96 11.19
N VAL A 456 2.10 -1.14 11.99
CA VAL A 456 2.86 -2.39 12.08
C VAL A 456 3.67 -2.40 13.38
N ASP A 457 3.90 -3.56 13.98
CA ASP A 457 4.91 -3.72 15.04
C ASP A 457 6.24 -4.08 14.34
N LEU A 458 7.22 -3.16 14.32
CA LEU A 458 8.48 -3.33 13.58
C LEU A 458 9.60 -3.93 14.43
N ASN A 459 9.48 -3.84 15.75
CA ASN A 459 10.50 -4.26 16.71
C ASN A 459 10.07 -5.47 17.58
N ASN A 460 8.83 -5.95 17.42
CA ASN A 460 8.20 -7.04 18.17
C ASN A 460 8.10 -6.74 19.69
N ASP A 461 7.84 -5.48 20.07
CA ASP A 461 7.65 -5.04 21.46
C ASP A 461 6.18 -5.04 21.93
N GLY A 462 5.24 -5.18 21.00
CA GLY A 462 3.80 -5.21 21.27
C GLY A 462 3.09 -3.87 21.18
N HIS A 463 3.73 -2.82 20.65
CA HIS A 463 3.11 -1.52 20.37
C HIS A 463 3.08 -1.22 18.86
N TRP A 464 2.19 -0.29 18.45
CA TRP A 464 2.02 0.05 17.03
C TRP A 464 3.00 1.11 16.57
N ASP A 465 3.94 0.72 15.72
CA ASP A 465 4.79 1.62 14.92
C ASP A 465 4.08 2.03 13.62
N LEU A 466 4.59 3.08 12.98
CA LEU A 466 3.95 3.71 11.81
C LEU A 466 4.95 4.01 10.70
N ILE A 467 4.67 3.51 9.49
CA ILE A 467 5.37 3.92 8.27
C ILE A 467 4.48 4.92 7.53
N ALA A 468 5.02 6.10 7.23
CA ALA A 468 4.32 7.15 6.48
C ALA A 468 5.11 7.52 5.21
N ALA A 469 4.57 7.15 4.04
CA ALA A 469 5.22 7.35 2.75
C ALA A 469 4.98 8.78 2.22
N ASN A 470 6.07 9.48 1.90
CA ASN A 470 6.05 10.87 1.43
C ASN A 470 6.69 11.02 0.04
N LEU A 471 6.00 11.77 -0.84
CA LEU A 471 6.52 12.22 -2.12
C LEU A 471 7.32 13.53 -1.91
N ALA A 472 8.60 13.42 -1.61
CA ALA A 472 9.47 14.58 -1.42
C ALA A 472 10.23 14.91 -2.71
N HIS A 473 9.86 15.98 -3.41
CA HIS A 473 10.63 16.44 -4.58
C HIS A 473 12.07 16.86 -4.18
N PRO A 474 13.11 16.58 -5.00
CA PRO A 474 14.50 16.99 -4.74
C PRO A 474 14.68 18.49 -4.44
N ARG A 475 13.90 19.35 -5.09
CA ARG A 475 13.87 20.81 -4.82
C ARG A 475 13.32 21.21 -3.44
N PHE A 476 12.66 20.30 -2.74
CA PHE A 476 12.05 20.49 -1.42
C PHE A 476 12.69 19.61 -0.34
N ILE A 477 13.71 18.81 -0.67
CA ILE A 477 14.29 17.77 0.20
C ILE A 477 14.94 18.30 1.50
N GLU A 478 15.24 19.60 1.56
CA GLU A 478 15.74 20.27 2.76
C GLU A 478 14.64 20.66 3.77
N PHE A 479 13.36 20.56 3.40
CA PHE A 479 12.23 21.02 4.23
C PHE A 479 10.91 20.25 4.11
N SER A 480 10.79 19.31 3.19
CA SER A 480 9.66 18.36 3.08
C SER A 480 10.06 17.04 3.73
N ASP A 481 9.16 16.44 4.51
CA ASP A 481 9.38 15.10 5.05
C ASP A 481 9.66 14.10 3.93
N LYS A 482 10.63 13.21 4.18
CA LYS A 482 10.87 11.98 3.41
C LYS A 482 9.92 10.89 3.92
N THR A 483 10.06 9.65 3.44
CA THR A 483 9.37 8.52 4.09
C THR A 483 9.83 8.43 5.55
N MET A 484 8.86 8.45 6.48
CA MET A 484 9.09 8.48 7.92
C MET A 484 8.90 7.07 8.48
N ILE A 485 9.77 6.66 9.40
CA ILE A 485 9.72 5.35 10.06
C ILE A 485 9.60 5.64 11.56
N TYR A 486 8.37 5.71 12.05
CA TYR A 486 8.06 6.15 13.41
C TYR A 486 7.94 4.96 14.37
N ILE A 487 8.80 4.92 15.40
CA ILE A 487 8.76 3.90 16.46
C ILE A 487 8.01 4.44 17.68
N ASN A 488 7.04 3.68 18.17
CA ASN A 488 6.20 4.05 19.31
C ASN A 488 6.93 3.73 20.63
N SER A 489 7.02 4.73 21.51
CA SER A 489 7.65 4.58 22.83
C SER A 489 6.82 3.80 23.85
N GLY A 490 5.56 3.50 23.53
CA GLY A 490 4.63 2.77 24.41
C GLY A 490 4.28 3.54 25.70
N PRO A 491 3.76 2.85 26.73
CA PRO A 491 3.30 3.49 27.94
C PRO A 491 4.44 4.07 28.79
N PRO A 492 4.26 5.25 29.41
CA PRO A 492 2.97 5.93 29.60
C PRO A 492 2.71 7.07 28.60
N ASP A 493 3.62 7.32 27.65
CA ASP A 493 3.66 8.57 26.90
C ASP A 493 3.20 8.43 25.43
N TYR A 494 3.32 7.24 24.82
CA TYR A 494 2.87 6.90 23.46
C TYR A 494 3.28 7.93 22.38
N THR A 495 4.49 8.47 22.55
CA THR A 495 5.14 9.36 21.58
C THR A 495 5.95 8.56 20.56
N PHE A 496 6.13 9.11 19.37
CA PHE A 496 6.83 8.47 18.27
C PHE A 496 8.21 9.10 18.00
N GLU A 497 9.22 8.28 17.74
CA GLU A 497 10.56 8.68 17.30
C GLU A 497 10.78 8.26 15.84
N ASP A 498 11.10 9.20 14.94
CA ASP A 498 11.45 8.86 13.56
C ASP A 498 12.91 8.39 13.46
N ILE A 499 13.09 7.14 13.02
CA ILE A 499 14.39 6.49 12.88
C ILE A 499 14.89 6.45 11.43
N ARG A 500 14.26 7.15 10.48
CA ARG A 500 14.55 7.04 9.03
C ARG A 500 16.05 7.09 8.69
N GLU A 501 16.83 7.96 9.35
CA GLU A 501 18.25 8.19 9.03
C GLU A 501 19.15 7.02 9.51
N GLU A 502 18.76 6.27 10.54
CA GLU A 502 19.43 5.02 10.97
C GLU A 502 18.83 3.75 10.34
N SER A 503 17.58 3.80 9.88
CA SER A 503 16.81 2.64 9.41
C SER A 503 17.38 1.92 8.18
N GLY A 504 18.19 2.57 7.35
CA GLY A 504 18.64 2.03 6.06
C GLY A 504 17.59 2.11 4.93
N VAL A 505 16.37 2.56 5.21
CA VAL A 505 15.37 2.89 4.18
C VAL A 505 15.87 4.06 3.34
N THR A 506 16.01 3.85 2.04
CA THR A 506 16.51 4.89 1.13
C THR A 506 15.41 5.87 0.75
N TYR A 507 15.79 7.13 0.53
CA TYR A 507 14.90 8.11 -0.06
C TYR A 507 14.60 7.74 -1.53
N SER A 508 13.31 7.77 -1.90
CA SER A 508 12.85 7.97 -3.27
C SER A 508 11.96 9.22 -3.33
N GLU A 509 11.98 9.93 -4.45
CA GLU A 509 11.16 11.13 -4.69
C GLU A 509 9.65 10.88 -4.59
N THR A 510 9.21 9.63 -4.82
CA THR A 510 7.83 9.31 -5.19
C THR A 510 7.13 8.26 -4.31
N HIS A 511 7.68 7.96 -3.14
CA HIS A 511 7.08 6.97 -2.23
C HIS A 511 5.63 7.32 -1.90
N SER A 512 4.74 6.34 -2.05
CA SER A 512 3.29 6.54 -2.12
C SER A 512 2.50 5.67 -1.15
N ASP A 513 2.41 4.36 -1.38
CA ASP A 513 1.53 3.47 -0.60
C ASP A 513 2.38 2.34 0.01
N PRO A 514 2.56 2.29 1.35
CA PRO A 514 3.27 1.22 2.03
C PRO A 514 2.34 0.09 2.48
N ALA A 515 2.85 -1.14 2.49
CA ALA A 515 2.18 -2.31 3.05
C ALA A 515 3.17 -3.20 3.81
N ALA A 516 2.93 -3.42 5.09
CA ALA A 516 3.71 -4.35 5.91
C ALA A 516 3.24 -5.81 5.75
N GLY A 517 4.18 -6.76 5.84
CA GLY A 517 3.95 -8.20 5.74
C GLY A 517 5.27 -8.95 5.95
N ASP A 518 5.22 -10.15 6.54
CA ASP A 518 6.40 -11.00 6.78
C ASP A 518 6.54 -11.99 5.62
N PHE A 519 7.35 -11.66 4.60
CA PHE A 519 7.30 -12.38 3.32
C PHE A 519 8.20 -13.61 3.27
N ASP A 520 9.24 -13.69 4.11
CA ASP A 520 10.13 -14.86 4.16
C ASP A 520 9.87 -15.80 5.35
N ASN A 521 8.83 -15.48 6.13
CA ASN A 521 8.33 -16.17 7.31
C ASN A 521 9.30 -16.14 8.52
N ASP A 522 10.21 -15.15 8.61
CA ASP A 522 11.25 -15.12 9.65
C ASP A 522 10.81 -14.60 11.04
N GLY A 523 9.63 -13.97 11.13
CA GLY A 523 9.06 -13.44 12.37
C GLY A 523 9.18 -11.93 12.53
N TYR A 524 9.79 -11.21 11.58
CA TYR A 524 9.82 -9.75 11.56
C TYR A 524 8.95 -9.22 10.42
N ALA A 525 8.23 -8.11 10.68
CA ALA A 525 7.43 -7.48 9.62
C ALA A 525 8.35 -6.73 8.64
N ASP A 526 8.40 -7.20 7.40
CA ASP A 526 8.95 -6.48 6.25
C ASP A 526 7.93 -5.44 5.74
N PHE A 527 8.33 -4.62 4.76
CA PHE A 527 7.37 -3.80 4.04
C PHE A 527 7.72 -3.57 2.58
N PHE A 528 6.69 -3.47 1.75
CA PHE A 528 6.77 -2.95 0.38
C PHE A 528 6.26 -1.51 0.37
N VAL A 529 6.86 -0.63 -0.44
CA VAL A 529 6.40 0.75 -0.64
C VAL A 529 6.37 1.09 -2.13
N THR A 530 5.22 1.57 -2.61
CA THR A 530 5.06 1.94 -4.02
C THR A 530 5.72 3.26 -4.37
N ASP A 531 6.20 3.38 -5.60
CA ASP A 531 6.71 4.62 -6.20
C ASP A 531 5.79 5.05 -7.35
N VAL A 532 5.31 6.29 -7.35
CA VAL A 532 4.45 6.83 -8.42
C VAL A 532 5.24 7.47 -9.57
N TYR A 533 4.57 7.64 -10.72
CA TYR A 533 5.13 8.08 -12.01
C TYR A 533 5.91 7.00 -12.77
N VAL A 534 5.89 7.12 -14.10
CA VAL A 534 6.58 6.20 -15.02
C VAL A 534 8.10 6.36 -14.86
N GLY A 535 8.83 5.25 -14.77
CA GLY A 535 10.29 5.22 -14.61
C GLY A 535 10.81 5.41 -13.18
N TYR A 536 9.95 5.23 -12.17
CA TYR A 536 10.32 5.12 -10.76
C TYR A 536 9.92 3.73 -10.27
N GLN A 537 10.80 3.09 -9.50
CA GLN A 537 10.69 1.68 -9.11
C GLN A 537 10.26 1.59 -7.65
N SER A 538 9.26 0.77 -7.38
CA SER A 538 8.78 0.50 -6.00
C SER A 538 9.72 -0.45 -5.26
N PHE A 539 9.81 -0.32 -3.94
CA PHE A 539 10.82 -0.99 -3.12
C PHE A 539 10.24 -2.04 -2.18
N LEU A 540 10.91 -3.19 -2.05
CA LEU A 540 10.70 -4.18 -0.96
C LEU A 540 11.87 -4.09 0.02
N TYR A 541 11.57 -3.76 1.27
CA TYR A 541 12.52 -3.67 2.37
C TYR A 541 12.33 -4.84 3.33
N ARG A 542 13.35 -5.68 3.45
CA ARG A 542 13.38 -6.73 4.47
C ARG A 542 13.81 -6.15 5.81
N ASN A 543 13.11 -6.48 6.89
CA ASN A 543 13.48 -6.13 8.25
C ASN A 543 14.63 -7.03 8.74
N ASN A 544 15.68 -6.44 9.31
CA ASN A 544 16.83 -7.20 9.82
C ASN A 544 16.66 -7.65 11.29
N GLY A 545 15.53 -7.31 11.93
CA GLY A 545 15.23 -7.62 13.34
C GLY A 545 15.95 -6.72 14.36
N ASP A 546 16.56 -5.62 13.89
CA ASP A 546 17.26 -4.62 14.72
C ASP A 546 16.87 -3.17 14.38
N LEU A 547 15.67 -2.99 13.82
CA LEU A 547 15.14 -1.73 13.27
C LEU A 547 15.90 -1.17 12.07
N THR A 548 16.85 -1.92 11.51
CA THR A 548 17.42 -1.65 10.19
C THR A 548 16.76 -2.51 9.10
N PHE A 549 16.72 -1.98 7.88
CA PHE A 549 16.10 -2.60 6.72
C PHE A 549 17.09 -2.77 5.58
N THR A 550 16.94 -3.86 4.84
CA THR A 550 17.71 -4.16 3.64
C THR A 550 16.81 -4.05 2.41
N ASP A 551 17.17 -3.22 1.44
CA ASP A 551 16.52 -3.23 0.11
C ASP A 551 16.76 -4.59 -0.56
N VAL A 552 15.70 -5.37 -0.69
CA VAL A 552 15.67 -6.68 -1.36
C VAL A 552 14.83 -6.64 -2.64
N THR A 553 14.41 -5.45 -3.11
CA THR A 553 13.63 -5.25 -4.34
C THR A 553 14.25 -5.98 -5.51
N TYR A 554 15.57 -5.84 -5.68
CA TYR A 554 16.26 -6.56 -6.73
C TYR A 554 16.26 -8.09 -6.52
N PRO A 555 16.88 -8.63 -5.45
CA PRO A 555 17.01 -10.07 -5.26
C PRO A 555 15.68 -10.83 -5.06
N SER A 556 14.59 -10.13 -4.72
CA SER A 556 13.23 -10.69 -4.61
C SER A 556 12.54 -10.97 -5.93
N GLY A 557 12.94 -10.32 -7.02
CA GLY A 557 12.31 -10.48 -8.34
C GLY A 557 11.17 -9.50 -8.63
N ILE A 558 10.78 -8.65 -7.68
CA ILE A 558 9.69 -7.67 -7.84
C ILE A 558 10.12 -6.50 -8.76
N ARG A 559 9.32 -6.19 -9.79
CA ARG A 559 9.64 -5.17 -10.81
C ARG A 559 8.42 -4.27 -11.08
N VAL A 560 8.06 -3.47 -10.07
CA VAL A 560 6.91 -2.56 -10.15
C VAL A 560 7.39 -1.14 -10.45
N ASP A 561 6.88 -0.55 -11.52
CA ASP A 561 6.94 0.90 -11.77
C ASP A 561 5.60 1.56 -11.42
N ASN A 562 5.56 2.88 -11.21
CA ASN A 562 4.32 3.70 -11.18
C ASN A 562 3.14 3.11 -10.36
N GLY A 563 3.42 2.60 -9.16
CA GLY A 563 2.45 1.95 -8.28
C GLY A 563 1.68 2.95 -7.44
N TRP A 564 0.34 2.90 -7.53
CA TRP A 564 -0.56 3.74 -6.72
C TRP A 564 -1.13 3.03 -5.49
N GLY A 565 -0.83 1.74 -5.33
CA GLY A 565 -1.36 0.91 -4.27
C GLY A 565 -0.66 -0.44 -4.21
N CYS A 566 -0.67 -1.04 -3.03
CA CYS A 566 -0.20 -2.42 -2.83
C CYS A 566 -0.97 -3.14 -1.71
N ALA A 567 -1.00 -4.46 -1.77
CA ALA A 567 -1.58 -5.31 -0.74
C ALA A 567 -0.94 -6.70 -0.68
N TRP A 568 -0.92 -7.28 0.52
CA TRP A 568 -0.47 -8.64 0.78
C TRP A 568 -1.65 -9.59 0.99
N ALA A 569 -1.54 -10.80 0.44
CA ALA A 569 -2.40 -11.96 0.72
C ALA A 569 -1.63 -13.25 0.38
N ASP A 570 -2.07 -14.40 0.89
CA ASP A 570 -1.61 -15.72 0.46
C ASP A 570 -2.68 -16.28 -0.49
N ILE A 571 -2.45 -16.16 -1.81
CA ILE A 571 -3.49 -16.28 -2.85
C ILE A 571 -3.70 -17.69 -3.38
N ASP A 572 -2.77 -18.63 -3.15
CA ASP A 572 -2.95 -20.07 -3.44
C ASP A 572 -2.93 -20.96 -2.18
N ASN A 573 -3.03 -20.34 -1.01
CA ASN A 573 -3.28 -20.94 0.30
C ASN A 573 -2.15 -21.88 0.78
N ASP A 574 -0.89 -21.59 0.39
CA ASP A 574 0.27 -22.45 0.68
C ASP A 574 1.03 -22.10 1.97
N GLY A 575 1.00 -20.82 2.37
CA GLY A 575 1.66 -20.28 3.57
C GLY A 575 2.60 -19.09 3.34
N ASP A 576 2.95 -18.83 2.09
CA ASP A 576 3.83 -17.74 1.71
C ASP A 576 2.99 -16.49 1.38
N LEU A 577 3.48 -15.28 1.71
CA LEU A 577 2.79 -14.04 1.37
C LEU A 577 3.12 -13.59 -0.05
N ASP A 578 2.08 -13.33 -0.84
CA ASP A 578 2.10 -12.80 -2.19
C ASP A 578 1.79 -11.30 -2.21
N LEU A 579 2.38 -10.59 -3.16
CA LEU A 579 2.24 -9.14 -3.31
C LEU A 579 1.45 -8.80 -4.56
N VAL A 580 0.38 -8.01 -4.40
CA VAL A 580 -0.26 -7.31 -5.52
C VAL A 580 0.11 -5.82 -5.51
N SER A 581 0.56 -5.32 -6.66
CA SER A 581 0.67 -3.88 -6.96
C SER A 581 0.29 -3.69 -8.44
N ARG A 582 1.12 -3.06 -9.30
CA ARG A 582 0.86 -3.07 -10.77
C ARG A 582 0.93 -4.46 -11.43
N GLY A 583 1.53 -5.43 -10.72
CA GLY A 583 1.53 -6.85 -11.06
C GLY A 583 1.18 -7.69 -9.83
N LEU A 584 0.90 -8.97 -10.05
CA LEU A 584 0.77 -10.00 -9.02
C LEU A 584 2.06 -10.81 -8.97
N TYR A 585 2.72 -10.74 -7.84
CA TYR A 585 4.00 -11.39 -7.55
C TYR A 585 3.74 -12.50 -6.55
N ARG A 586 3.78 -13.75 -7.04
CA ARG A 586 3.61 -14.91 -6.18
C ARG A 586 4.94 -15.37 -5.58
N ASN A 587 4.94 -15.65 -4.29
CA ASN A 587 6.05 -16.20 -3.53
C ASN A 587 6.00 -17.73 -3.60
N ASP A 588 7.15 -18.39 -3.78
CA ASP A 588 7.26 -19.85 -3.86
C ASP A 588 8.36 -20.38 -2.89
N HIS A 589 8.84 -19.50 -2.00
CA HIS A 589 10.21 -19.51 -1.49
C HIS A 589 10.41 -18.90 -0.08
N ALA A 590 9.35 -18.70 0.72
CA ALA A 590 9.53 -18.43 2.14
C ALA A 590 10.18 -19.66 2.83
N THR A 591 10.80 -19.43 4.00
CA THR A 591 11.65 -20.46 4.63
C THR A 591 11.32 -20.76 6.09
N GLY A 592 10.62 -19.86 6.78
CA GLY A 592 10.07 -20.11 8.11
C GLY A 592 8.78 -20.93 8.10
N ASN A 593 8.30 -21.24 9.30
CA ASN A 593 6.94 -21.72 9.54
C ASN A 593 6.00 -20.52 9.62
N TYR A 594 4.70 -20.72 9.39
CA TYR A 594 3.70 -19.65 9.44
C TYR A 594 2.51 -19.98 10.35
N LEU A 595 1.67 -18.98 10.65
CA LEU A 595 0.30 -19.17 11.12
C LEU A 595 -0.62 -18.15 10.45
N LYS A 596 -1.72 -18.61 9.86
CA LYS A 596 -2.80 -17.74 9.37
C LYS A 596 -3.97 -17.74 10.35
N VAL A 597 -4.49 -16.57 10.70
CA VAL A 597 -5.57 -16.37 11.68
C VAL A 597 -6.71 -15.60 11.04
N ARG A 598 -7.84 -16.26 10.79
CA ARG A 598 -9.08 -15.63 10.33
C ARG A 598 -10.01 -15.42 11.52
N LEU A 599 -10.57 -14.22 11.65
CA LEU A 599 -11.48 -13.85 12.74
C LEU A 599 -12.91 -13.68 12.23
N ILE A 600 -13.87 -13.97 13.10
CA ILE A 600 -15.30 -13.90 12.81
C ILE A 600 -16.02 -13.30 14.03
N GLY A 601 -16.52 -12.08 13.91
CA GLY A 601 -17.26 -11.39 14.97
C GLY A 601 -18.69 -11.94 15.18
N THR A 602 -19.19 -11.81 16.41
CA THR A 602 -20.60 -12.13 16.76
C THR A 602 -21.29 -11.09 17.65
N TYR A 603 -20.51 -10.32 18.40
CA TYR A 603 -20.90 -9.09 19.10
C TYR A 603 -20.07 -7.89 18.63
N ALA A 604 -18.79 -8.11 18.32
CA ALA A 604 -18.01 -7.19 17.49
C ALA A 604 -18.53 -7.23 16.04
N ASN A 605 -18.13 -6.25 15.23
CA ASN A 605 -18.48 -6.23 13.80
C ASN A 605 -18.07 -7.53 13.10
N ARG A 606 -18.86 -7.93 12.10
CA ARG A 606 -18.84 -9.29 11.56
C ARG A 606 -17.51 -9.65 10.86
N SER A 607 -16.91 -8.68 10.18
CA SER A 607 -15.56 -8.75 9.59
C SER A 607 -14.43 -8.75 10.63
N ALA A 608 -14.72 -8.54 11.92
CA ALA A 608 -13.74 -8.38 13.00
C ALA A 608 -12.73 -7.22 12.79
N ILE A 609 -13.06 -6.23 11.96
CA ILE A 609 -12.20 -5.07 11.69
C ILE A 609 -11.92 -4.31 12.99
N GLY A 610 -10.65 -4.09 13.27
CA GLY A 610 -10.16 -3.55 14.55
C GLY A 610 -9.74 -4.60 15.58
N ALA A 611 -10.02 -5.89 15.37
CA ALA A 611 -9.55 -6.94 16.26
C ALA A 611 -8.04 -7.13 16.13
N ARG A 612 -7.34 -7.05 17.27
CA ARG A 612 -5.89 -7.30 17.38
C ARG A 612 -5.63 -8.75 17.74
N VAL A 613 -4.64 -9.36 17.10
CA VAL A 613 -4.11 -10.67 17.47
C VAL A 613 -2.65 -10.53 17.87
N THR A 614 -2.34 -11.02 19.07
CA THR A 614 -1.00 -11.01 19.65
C THR A 614 -0.55 -12.45 19.91
N LEU A 615 0.56 -12.84 19.29
CA LEU A 615 1.20 -14.14 19.50
C LEU A 615 2.40 -13.97 20.45
N ASN A 616 2.54 -14.86 21.43
CA ASN A 616 3.81 -15.08 22.12
C ASN A 616 4.48 -16.31 21.51
N VAL A 617 5.69 -16.15 20.97
CA VAL A 617 6.41 -17.21 20.26
C VAL A 617 7.87 -17.23 20.71
N GLY A 618 8.26 -18.21 21.54
CA GLY A 618 9.67 -18.40 21.92
C GLY A 618 10.27 -17.33 22.85
N GLY A 619 9.52 -16.27 23.14
CA GLY A 619 9.95 -15.10 23.91
C GLY A 619 9.61 -13.77 23.23
N ASP A 620 9.35 -13.79 21.93
CA ASP A 620 9.02 -12.64 21.10
C ASP A 620 7.49 -12.43 21.03
N VAL A 621 7.07 -11.18 20.79
CA VAL A 621 5.66 -10.79 20.66
C VAL A 621 5.40 -10.40 19.21
N LEU A 622 4.46 -11.08 18.55
CA LEU A 622 4.07 -10.75 17.18
C LEU A 622 2.66 -10.19 17.18
N MET A 623 2.45 -9.01 16.60
CA MET A 623 1.17 -8.30 16.60
C MET A 623 0.65 -8.02 15.18
N ARG A 624 -0.64 -8.29 14.93
CA ARG A 624 -1.36 -7.93 13.69
C ARG A 624 -2.80 -7.54 14.04
N GLN A 625 -3.49 -6.82 13.14
CA GLN A 625 -4.88 -6.39 13.30
C GLN A 625 -5.65 -6.60 12.00
N VAL A 626 -6.95 -6.91 12.08
CA VAL A 626 -7.81 -6.92 10.89
C VAL A 626 -8.05 -5.49 10.43
N GLU A 627 -7.44 -5.12 9.30
CA GLU A 627 -7.51 -3.77 8.73
C GLU A 627 -8.83 -3.53 7.97
N GLY A 628 -9.45 -2.37 8.22
CA GLY A 628 -10.62 -1.89 7.47
C GLY A 628 -10.26 -1.09 6.21
N GLY A 629 -9.03 -1.23 5.70
CA GLY A 629 -8.46 -0.38 4.66
C GLY A 629 -7.24 0.40 5.17
N LYS A 630 -6.32 0.70 4.25
CA LYS A 630 -5.12 1.50 4.48
C LYS A 630 -4.81 2.41 3.30
N GLY A 631 -3.89 3.35 3.52
CA GLY A 631 -3.28 4.16 2.46
C GLY A 631 -4.30 4.78 1.51
N THR A 632 -4.02 4.76 0.21
CA THR A 632 -4.92 5.36 -0.80
C THR A 632 -6.00 4.38 -1.24
N THR A 633 -6.90 3.98 -0.34
CA THR A 633 -7.97 2.98 -0.58
C THR A 633 -7.43 1.64 -1.10
N THR A 634 -6.47 1.07 -0.36
CA THR A 634 -6.00 -0.31 -0.53
C THR A 634 -6.30 -1.14 0.72
N GLN A 635 -6.24 -2.47 0.63
CA GLN A 635 -6.51 -3.34 1.77
C GLN A 635 -5.77 -4.66 1.63
N ASN A 636 -5.01 -5.04 2.67
CA ASN A 636 -4.41 -6.37 2.79
C ASN A 636 -5.51 -7.43 3.03
N SER A 637 -5.15 -8.71 2.98
CA SER A 637 -6.04 -9.79 3.43
C SER A 637 -6.59 -9.51 4.85
N MET A 638 -7.87 -9.79 5.08
CA MET A 638 -8.45 -9.83 6.44
C MET A 638 -7.99 -11.06 7.23
N THR A 639 -7.37 -12.06 6.58
CA THR A 639 -6.74 -13.20 7.24
C THR A 639 -5.33 -12.81 7.67
N LEU A 640 -5.11 -12.71 8.97
CA LEU A 640 -3.84 -12.25 9.53
C LEU A 640 -2.75 -13.31 9.32
N HIS A 641 -1.62 -12.90 8.77
CA HIS A 641 -0.47 -13.78 8.57
C HIS A 641 0.67 -13.42 9.54
N PHE A 642 1.30 -14.46 10.06
CA PHE A 642 2.46 -14.39 10.94
C PHE A 642 3.51 -15.39 10.47
N GLY A 643 4.71 -14.93 10.12
CA GLY A 643 5.88 -15.78 10.11
C GLY A 643 6.31 -16.12 11.53
N LEU A 644 6.90 -17.30 11.70
CA LEU A 644 7.27 -17.87 13.00
C LEU A 644 8.73 -18.36 13.02
N GLY A 645 9.49 -18.14 11.96
CA GLY A 645 10.84 -18.65 11.78
C GLY A 645 10.89 -20.18 11.98
N ASP A 646 11.82 -20.65 12.82
CA ASP A 646 11.95 -22.08 13.17
C ASP A 646 10.85 -22.59 14.14
N ALA A 647 9.94 -21.75 14.64
CA ALA A 647 8.97 -22.15 15.66
C ALA A 647 7.81 -22.99 15.08
N THR A 648 7.68 -24.23 15.56
CA THR A 648 6.62 -25.15 15.15
C THR A 648 5.29 -24.98 15.91
N MET A 649 5.24 -24.04 16.86
CA MET A 649 4.13 -23.83 17.79
C MET A 649 4.20 -22.44 18.40
N VAL A 650 3.06 -21.79 18.55
CA VAL A 650 2.84 -20.55 19.29
C VAL A 650 2.52 -20.89 20.75
N ASP A 651 3.19 -20.24 21.69
CA ASP A 651 3.00 -20.50 23.13
C ASP A 651 1.60 -20.04 23.58
N SER A 652 1.19 -18.83 23.16
CA SER A 652 -0.17 -18.31 23.31
C SER A 652 -0.56 -17.34 22.19
N LEU A 653 -1.79 -17.47 21.69
CA LEU A 653 -2.47 -16.52 20.81
C LEU A 653 -3.55 -15.80 21.64
N THR A 654 -3.52 -14.47 21.70
CA THR A 654 -4.58 -13.65 22.29
C THR A 654 -5.28 -12.86 21.19
N ILE A 655 -6.61 -12.78 21.26
CA ILE A 655 -7.45 -11.95 20.41
C ILE A 655 -8.08 -10.88 21.31
N ASP A 656 -7.84 -9.60 21.02
CA ASP A 656 -8.57 -8.47 21.59
C ASP A 656 -9.68 -8.09 20.61
N TRP A 657 -10.95 -8.18 21.03
CA TRP A 657 -12.10 -7.88 20.18
C TRP A 657 -12.51 -6.40 20.31
N PRO A 658 -12.80 -5.69 19.20
CA PRO A 658 -13.09 -4.25 19.19
C PRO A 658 -14.50 -4.02 19.74
N LEU A 659 -14.58 -3.83 21.05
CA LEU A 659 -15.84 -3.73 21.79
C LEU A 659 -15.74 -2.65 22.86
N ARG A 660 -16.83 -1.87 23.00
CA ARG A 660 -17.04 -0.83 24.03
C ARG A 660 -16.87 -1.29 25.49
N THR A 661 -16.72 -2.58 25.71
CA THR A 661 -16.25 -3.14 26.97
C THR A 661 -15.17 -4.14 26.62
N PRO A 662 -13.89 -3.87 26.95
CA PRO A 662 -12.76 -4.72 26.56
C PRO A 662 -13.00 -6.19 26.87
N PHE A 663 -12.78 -7.02 25.84
CA PHE A 663 -12.99 -8.45 25.87
C PHE A 663 -11.92 -9.14 25.03
N SER A 664 -11.20 -10.06 25.65
CA SER A 664 -10.10 -10.79 25.02
C SER A 664 -10.25 -12.29 25.24
N GLU A 665 -9.79 -13.08 24.28
CA GLU A 665 -9.76 -14.55 24.33
C GLU A 665 -8.33 -15.04 24.10
N THR A 666 -7.86 -16.02 24.88
CA THR A 666 -6.49 -16.53 24.81
C THR A 666 -6.47 -18.04 24.63
N TYR A 667 -5.70 -18.51 23.64
CA TYR A 667 -5.55 -19.91 23.24
C TYR A 667 -4.08 -20.31 23.34
N GLY A 668 -3.76 -21.46 23.92
CA GLY A 668 -2.38 -21.90 24.15
C GLY A 668 -1.95 -23.08 23.28
N ASN A 669 -0.66 -23.14 22.92
CA ASN A 669 -0.05 -24.25 22.15
C ASN A 669 -0.61 -24.42 20.72
N VAL A 670 -0.87 -23.33 20.00
CA VAL A 670 -1.37 -23.37 18.61
C VAL A 670 -0.26 -23.86 17.68
N THR A 671 -0.50 -24.91 16.90
CA THR A 671 0.51 -25.48 15.97
C THR A 671 0.68 -24.64 14.71
N ALA A 672 1.92 -24.46 14.27
CA ALA A 672 2.27 -23.77 13.03
C ALA A 672 1.84 -24.52 11.74
N ASN A 673 2.02 -23.86 10.59
CA ASN A 673 1.78 -24.29 9.21
C ASN A 673 0.33 -24.70 8.95
N ARG A 674 -0.59 -23.79 9.28
CA ARG A 674 -2.02 -23.93 9.02
C ARG A 674 -2.73 -22.58 9.12
N THR A 675 -3.94 -22.54 8.59
CA THR A 675 -4.97 -21.57 8.99
C THR A 675 -5.70 -22.05 10.25
N VAL A 676 -6.02 -21.12 11.14
CA VAL A 676 -6.99 -21.24 12.23
C VAL A 676 -8.07 -20.17 12.05
N THR A 677 -9.31 -20.53 12.36
CA THR A 677 -10.44 -19.60 12.31
C THR A 677 -11.07 -19.52 13.69
N TYR A 678 -11.19 -18.32 14.25
CA TYR A 678 -11.81 -18.11 15.56
C TYR A 678 -13.13 -17.36 15.43
N VAL A 679 -14.16 -17.88 16.09
CA VAL A 679 -15.48 -17.24 16.21
C VAL A 679 -15.61 -16.68 17.63
N GLU A 680 -15.88 -15.38 17.74
CA GLU A 680 -15.96 -14.66 19.01
C GLU A 680 -16.85 -15.40 20.02
N ARG A 681 -16.31 -15.75 21.21
CA ARG A 681 -16.97 -16.48 22.32
C ARG A 681 -17.39 -17.93 22.03
N GLU A 682 -17.08 -18.47 20.85
CA GLU A 682 -17.33 -19.87 20.54
C GLU A 682 -16.04 -20.72 20.52
N GLY A 683 -14.91 -20.16 20.06
CA GLY A 683 -13.60 -20.83 20.02
C GLY A 683 -13.03 -21.06 18.61
N GLU A 684 -12.12 -22.03 18.46
CA GLU A 684 -11.57 -22.42 17.15
C GLU A 684 -12.65 -23.18 16.34
N LEU A 685 -13.05 -22.65 15.19
CA LEU A 685 -13.89 -23.37 14.23
C LEU A 685 -13.07 -24.49 13.58
N LEU A 686 -13.46 -25.72 13.85
CA LEU A 686 -12.79 -26.93 13.36
C LEU A 686 -13.21 -27.26 11.91
N PRO A 687 -12.35 -27.95 11.12
CA PRO A 687 -12.64 -28.31 9.73
C PRO A 687 -13.86 -29.22 9.51
N ASP A 688 -14.48 -29.77 10.55
CA ASP A 688 -15.72 -30.55 10.47
C ASP A 688 -17.00 -29.72 10.77
N GLY A 689 -16.85 -28.43 11.01
CA GLY A 689 -17.93 -27.51 11.40
C GLY A 689 -18.31 -27.58 12.88
N GLY A 690 -17.56 -28.31 13.71
CA GLY A 690 -17.58 -28.15 15.16
C GLY A 690 -16.79 -26.92 15.61
N VAL A 691 -16.94 -26.50 16.87
CA VAL A 691 -16.11 -25.45 17.48
C VAL A 691 -15.46 -26.02 18.74
N ASP A 692 -14.15 -25.83 18.90
CA ASP A 692 -13.42 -26.19 20.12
C ASP A 692 -13.34 -24.98 21.07
N GLY A 693 -14.41 -24.82 21.85
CA GLY A 693 -14.45 -23.85 22.94
C GLY A 693 -13.61 -24.37 24.09
N GLY A 694 -12.39 -23.84 24.24
CA GLY A 694 -11.42 -24.28 25.24
C GLY A 694 -12.00 -24.36 26.66
N ASP A 695 -12.03 -25.58 27.21
CA ASP A 695 -12.59 -25.91 28.53
C ASP A 695 -11.75 -25.31 29.69
N ASP A 696 -11.89 -24.01 29.93
CA ASP A 696 -11.34 -23.32 31.12
C ASP A 696 -12.47 -22.86 32.08
N ASP A 697 -13.31 -23.81 32.50
CA ASP A 697 -14.11 -23.67 33.73
C ASP A 697 -13.24 -24.06 34.94
N PRO A 698 -12.85 -23.12 35.83
CA PRO A 698 -12.15 -23.44 37.07
C PRO A 698 -13.13 -24.01 38.13
N GLY A 699 -13.87 -25.07 37.74
CA GLY A 699 -15.22 -25.33 38.27
C GLY A 699 -15.54 -26.76 38.74
N ASP A 700 -14.87 -27.83 38.27
CA ASP A 700 -15.12 -29.17 38.86
C ASP A 700 -13.88 -30.04 39.08
N SER A 701 -13.79 -30.55 40.32
CA SER A 701 -12.69 -31.38 40.80
C SER A 701 -13.12 -32.83 41.00
N GLY A 702 -12.97 -33.64 39.96
CA GLY A 702 -12.61 -35.05 40.12
C GLY A 702 -13.41 -36.08 39.34
N GLY A 703 -12.70 -36.88 38.54
CA GLY A 703 -13.30 -38.01 37.81
C GLY A 703 -12.27 -38.99 37.22
N CYS A 704 -11.49 -39.68 38.04
CA CYS A 704 -10.58 -40.72 37.53
C CYS A 704 -11.35 -41.89 36.88
N SER A 705 -11.01 -42.14 35.61
CA SER A 705 -10.93 -43.45 34.92
C SER A 705 -12.14 -44.41 34.89
N CYS A 706 -12.49 -44.87 33.69
CA CYS A 706 -12.43 -46.31 33.35
C CYS A 706 -12.60 -46.55 31.85
N SER A 707 -11.80 -47.47 31.30
CA SER A 707 -11.91 -47.96 29.93
C SER A 707 -12.69 -49.27 29.86
N THR A 708 -13.67 -49.37 28.95
CA THR A 708 -14.07 -50.61 28.26
C THR A 708 -14.91 -50.23 27.04
N GLY A 709 -14.55 -50.70 25.84
CA GLY A 709 -15.37 -50.50 24.64
C GLY A 709 -16.14 -51.75 24.22
N GLN A 710 -17.18 -51.58 23.38
CA GLN A 710 -17.47 -52.48 22.25
C GLN A 710 -18.60 -51.97 21.32
N SER A 711 -18.28 -51.85 20.03
CA SER A 711 -19.11 -52.12 18.83
C SER A 711 -20.58 -51.65 18.72
N GLY A 712 -20.92 -51.01 17.59
CA GLY A 712 -22.14 -51.39 16.84
C GLY A 712 -22.86 -50.34 15.98
N SER A 713 -22.69 -50.45 14.65
CA SER A 713 -23.64 -50.08 13.56
C SER A 713 -24.10 -48.63 13.34
N ALA A 714 -24.13 -48.22 12.07
CA ALA A 714 -24.66 -46.94 11.54
C ALA A 714 -26.07 -47.11 10.89
N PRO A 715 -26.63 -46.13 10.13
CA PRO A 715 -27.75 -45.28 10.52
C PRO A 715 -29.07 -45.59 9.75
N PRO A 716 -30.16 -44.77 9.85
CA PRO A 716 -30.34 -43.71 8.84
C PRO A 716 -31.12 -42.43 9.27
N LEU A 717 -31.12 -41.45 8.36
CA LEU A 717 -31.87 -40.17 8.27
C LEU A 717 -33.34 -40.20 8.77
N MET A 718 -33.83 -39.07 9.35
CA MET A 718 -34.83 -38.19 8.71
C MET A 718 -35.29 -36.98 9.56
N ILE A 719 -35.33 -35.82 8.90
CA ILE A 719 -36.18 -34.62 9.14
C ILE A 719 -35.93 -33.79 10.41
N LEU A 720 -35.23 -32.67 10.19
CA LEU A 720 -35.32 -31.41 10.93
C LEU A 720 -36.61 -30.67 10.53
N PHE A 721 -37.54 -30.39 11.45
CA PHE A 721 -38.57 -29.34 11.30
C PHE A 721 -39.30 -29.08 12.65
N LEU A 722 -39.52 -27.79 12.96
CA LEU A 722 -40.35 -27.23 14.06
C LEU A 722 -39.81 -27.36 15.51
N ALA A 723 -39.12 -26.29 15.97
CA ALA A 723 -38.92 -26.01 17.39
C ALA A 723 -38.95 -24.49 17.72
N ILE A 724 -39.88 -23.72 17.12
CA ILE A 724 -40.28 -22.41 17.65
C ILE A 724 -41.58 -22.58 18.47
N LEU A 725 -41.71 -21.79 19.55
CA LEU A 725 -42.90 -21.63 20.42
C LEU A 725 -43.03 -22.57 21.64
N ALA A 726 -42.08 -22.49 22.60
CA ALA A 726 -42.26 -23.13 23.92
C ALA A 726 -41.61 -22.43 25.14
N ILE A 727 -41.33 -21.12 25.11
CA ILE A 727 -40.87 -20.37 26.31
C ILE A 727 -41.82 -19.21 26.66
N PHE A 728 -42.98 -19.56 27.21
CA PHE A 728 -43.75 -18.68 28.10
C PHE A 728 -44.38 -19.53 29.21
N LEU A 729 -44.45 -18.95 30.42
CA LEU A 729 -45.00 -19.54 31.65
C LEU A 729 -44.13 -20.59 32.39
N ARG A 730 -43.29 -20.10 33.31
CA ARG A 730 -43.41 -20.46 34.74
C ARG A 730 -42.65 -19.49 35.65
N SER A 731 -43.36 -18.49 36.17
CA SER A 731 -42.95 -17.79 37.39
C SER A 731 -43.49 -18.53 38.63
N SER A 732 -42.71 -18.56 39.71
CA SER A 732 -43.23 -18.80 41.05
C SER A 732 -42.44 -17.99 42.08
N ILE A 733 -43.19 -17.26 42.90
CA ILE A 733 -42.71 -16.17 43.76
C ILE A 733 -42.33 -16.68 45.15
N LYS A 734 -41.30 -16.07 45.77
CA LYS A 734 -41.10 -15.78 47.22
C LYS A 734 -39.77 -15.02 47.35
N ASN A 735 -39.58 -13.93 48.11
CA ASN A 735 -40.43 -13.10 48.99
C ASN A 735 -39.86 -11.66 48.98
N HIS A 736 -40.67 -10.61 49.21
CA HIS A 736 -40.48 -9.72 50.38
C HIS A 736 -41.65 -8.74 50.61
N LEU A 737 -41.65 -8.10 51.78
CA LEU A 737 -42.78 -7.42 52.43
C LEU A 737 -42.75 -5.88 52.30
N ARG A 738 -43.88 -5.26 52.70
CA ARG A 738 -44.17 -3.82 52.89
C ARG A 738 -44.66 -3.10 51.62
N GLY A 739 -45.66 -2.23 51.66
CA GLY A 739 -46.55 -1.83 52.75
C GLY A 739 -47.67 -0.90 52.22
N ALA A 740 -48.89 -1.07 52.73
CA ALA A 740 -50.10 -0.35 52.29
C ALA A 740 -50.19 1.09 52.91
N PRO A 741 -51.26 1.91 52.73
CA PRO A 741 -52.53 1.67 52.01
C PRO A 741 -53.16 2.87 51.24
N CYS A 742 -54.36 2.63 50.70
CA CYS A 742 -55.44 3.58 50.33
C CYS A 742 -55.25 4.47 49.07
N GLY A 743 -56.24 4.63 48.17
CA GLY A 743 -57.53 3.96 48.04
C GLY A 743 -58.73 4.89 47.91
N ARG A 744 -59.13 5.20 46.67
CA ARG A 744 -60.53 5.23 46.24
C ARG A 744 -60.65 5.18 44.72
#